data_AF-A0A1V9Z949-F1
#
_entry.id   AF-A0A1V9Z949-F1
#
_cell.length_a   1.000
_cell.length_b   1.000
_cell.length_c   1.000
_cell.angle_alpha   90.00
_cell.angle_beta   90.00
_cell.angle_gamma   90.00
#
_symmetry.space_group_name_H-M   'P 1'
#
loop_
_entity.id
_entity.type
_entity.pdbx_description
1 polymer ?
#
loop_
_entity_poly.entity_id
_entity_poly.type
_entity_poly.pdbx_seq_one_letter_code
_entity_poly.pdbx_strand_id
1 'polypeptide(L)'
;MVKEVVLPKVPQAPSLVAWSPARLPSRDAVLWRSIREIDEQRARLLDKAQRRCASTSALECPPLGAVSPPRAPRIVFLEDHTLCGCGQDVPLRRLKQHQEVECPHRLVACPHRGCDTEFPAHQRAHHEATTCAVHARTQSLAALHELKATHHVCCEACECPVLLRDLDVHCVLECGRRVVTCPNAALGCRASVVWSELEAHYRDSCPVAKRKVLLLEAAKTVNEVIPCDWCNEPVKKRHMTDHKEDECLMRERQCPNWPLGCREWVPVGKFDEHVHTVCAVTIARHELAKQATAKDAMAACRECGEAVPLRKLPAHAKAQCPARLVPCANVIHGCTATLKFRDRHIHEEVDASLETRATLFFATRNGHLCIDAGDDLKPPWCAEYWVWLFSKADDVLAFMAEALKWQAKLREMYPRLDHWIAEEKKLKDQLKALAQRKLGAATDGDMTALQAQAATIDDGIDVAPKGCTQRYMVAITGCKSIIAEARTRVQSLVTDASLLVQSITDVAERASLSEKVRAQAQVLEPSWPREDLDIFGHVEKWLSALRQAAAAAKATEAPHAKLIKKRLQLLQAIQDHERSRPTDIRESARFLKQARKELARLDEKLVSCVDIPLALVQSPVGFHSLATSKTAGIHLVMASGGAAVGLHTFDRKVRFKADVPRERWVHVAFNATAESVQVLIDGLPVDERPGEFHLPMELVGAKEKSFRGHLQEVRYWSVNRTTAEIQAAMRDTLTLTPPLRAYWTLEEGMGAFVDDVSGRVPRAPLHHATWSHYTAANLQRLGDPPTPSYRQRHMCPVVTRRNLLASKHQMRQASAVCSQGCGQDVPVKRMQIHHACECPHRSVVCPEAGCGVVFRLSQGHSCVVRDRRRELAAEYHRKHEMVECPFGCGVWIVRQSLARHRKLDCSCRFVMCPNAGCGRSYIKRSERWHVEHDCDAPRLLAEREMVRRARLRQAAAPRPSATRGPRAEPPRQRRPVTTAL
;
A
#
# COMPACT_ATOMS: atom_id res chain seq x y z
N MET A 1 -5.10 -70.25 -22.02
CA MET A 1 -4.02 -70.93 -21.27
C MET A 1 -3.60 -69.97 -20.16
N VAL A 2 -3.99 -70.16 -18.88
CA VAL A 2 -3.51 -71.20 -17.92
C VAL A 2 -2.08 -70.81 -17.45
N LYS A 3 -1.79 -70.38 -16.21
CA LYS A 3 -2.53 -70.39 -14.91
C LYS A 3 -2.20 -69.13 -14.06
N GLU A 4 -3.14 -68.48 -13.37
CA GLU A 4 -3.78 -68.76 -12.04
C GLU A 4 -2.88 -68.59 -10.79
N VAL A 5 -3.17 -67.57 -9.95
CA VAL A 5 -3.38 -67.60 -8.47
C VAL A 5 -4.24 -66.35 -8.13
N VAL A 6 -5.58 -66.43 -8.09
CA VAL A 6 -6.46 -66.77 -6.94
C VAL A 6 -6.51 -65.71 -5.81
N LEU A 7 -7.64 -65.00 -5.75
CA LEU A 7 -8.29 -64.45 -4.54
C LEU A 7 -9.55 -65.29 -4.29
N PRO A 8 -9.91 -65.65 -3.03
CA PRO A 8 -10.98 -64.92 -2.33
C PRO A 8 -10.78 -64.91 -0.78
N LYS A 9 -11.65 -64.43 0.13
CA LYS A 9 -13.09 -64.08 0.13
C LYS A 9 -13.37 -62.82 0.98
N VAL A 10 -14.52 -62.19 0.75
CA VAL A 10 -15.18 -61.28 1.70
C VAL A 10 -16.59 -61.82 2.01
N PRO A 11 -16.97 -61.98 3.29
CA PRO A 11 -18.36 -62.16 3.70
C PRO A 11 -18.96 -60.88 4.33
N GLN A 12 -20.16 -60.57 3.85
CA GLN A 12 -21.22 -59.68 4.31
C GLN A 12 -21.19 -59.13 5.76
N ALA A 13 -21.66 -57.87 5.90
CA ALA A 13 -22.03 -57.25 7.18
C ALA A 13 -23.51 -57.52 7.54
N PRO A 14 -23.91 -57.24 8.80
CA PRO A 14 -25.21 -56.59 9.01
C PRO A 14 -25.22 -55.41 10.00
N SER A 15 -26.22 -54.53 9.80
CA SER A 15 -26.92 -53.68 10.78
C SER A 15 -26.14 -52.78 11.76
N LEU A 16 -26.03 -51.50 11.39
CA LEU A 16 -26.61 -50.33 12.10
C LEU A 16 -26.63 -50.30 13.64
N VAL A 17 -25.80 -49.41 14.21
CA VAL A 17 -26.19 -48.54 15.34
C VAL A 17 -25.77 -47.11 14.99
N ALA A 18 -26.65 -46.13 15.22
CA ALA A 18 -26.36 -44.71 14.94
C ALA A 18 -25.71 -44.02 16.15
N TRP A 19 -24.77 -43.11 15.90
CA TRP A 19 -24.26 -42.19 16.92
C TRP A 19 -24.10 -40.76 16.40
N SER A 20 -24.39 -39.79 17.26
CA SER A 20 -24.50 -38.35 16.94
C SER A 20 -23.15 -37.65 17.15
N PRO A 21 -22.79 -36.59 16.40
CA PRO A 21 -21.44 -36.03 16.44
C PRO A 21 -21.13 -35.31 17.76
N ALA A 22 -20.18 -35.84 18.51
CA ALA A 22 -19.56 -35.14 19.64
C ALA A 22 -18.78 -33.90 19.14
N ARG A 23 -18.99 -32.76 19.79
CA ARG A 23 -18.39 -31.47 19.37
C ARG A 23 -16.89 -31.47 19.65
N LEU A 24 -16.08 -31.16 18.63
CA LEU A 24 -14.69 -30.74 18.84
C LEU A 24 -14.69 -29.40 19.60
N PRO A 25 -13.86 -29.22 20.65
CA PRO A 25 -13.74 -27.95 21.36
C PRO A 25 -13.06 -26.86 20.51
N SER A 26 -13.35 -25.60 20.80
CA SER A 26 -12.78 -24.46 20.06
C SER A 26 -11.27 -24.30 20.27
N ARG A 27 -10.59 -23.58 19.36
CA ARG A 27 -9.15 -23.29 19.45
C ARG A 27 -8.77 -22.58 20.77
N ASP A 28 -9.67 -21.77 21.32
CA ASP A 28 -9.45 -21.03 22.55
C ASP A 28 -9.35 -21.97 23.78
N ALA A 29 -10.10 -23.08 23.78
CA ALA A 29 -10.07 -24.09 24.85
C ALA A 29 -8.80 -24.97 24.84
N VAL A 30 -7.99 -24.85 23.79
CA VAL A 30 -6.61 -25.37 23.74
C VAL A 30 -5.63 -24.29 24.18
N LEU A 31 -5.77 -23.06 23.66
CA LEU A 31 -4.91 -21.92 24.00
C LEU A 31 -4.87 -21.64 25.51
N TRP A 32 -6.03 -21.57 26.17
CA TRP A 32 -6.14 -21.39 27.62
C TRP A 32 -5.52 -22.52 28.44
N ARG A 33 -5.39 -23.73 27.86
CA ARG A 33 -4.77 -24.88 28.53
C ARG A 33 -3.25 -24.75 28.53
N SER A 34 -2.67 -24.43 27.37
CA SER A 34 -1.22 -24.20 27.23
C SER A 34 -0.74 -22.96 27.98
N ILE A 35 -1.54 -21.90 28.07
CA ILE A 35 -1.23 -20.73 28.94
C ILE A 35 -1.10 -21.19 30.40
N ARG A 36 -2.03 -22.01 30.89
CA ARG A 36 -2.03 -22.52 32.26
C ARG A 36 -0.83 -23.43 32.56
N GLU A 37 -0.44 -24.28 31.61
CA GLU A 37 0.77 -25.10 31.71
C GLU A 37 2.05 -24.24 31.74
N ILE A 38 2.12 -23.17 30.95
CA ILE A 38 3.24 -22.23 30.95
C ILE A 38 3.35 -21.49 32.28
N ASP A 39 2.24 -20.99 32.84
CA ASP A 39 2.25 -20.28 34.12
C ASP A 39 2.55 -21.22 35.31
N GLU A 40 2.10 -22.47 35.29
CA GLU A 40 2.52 -23.50 36.26
C GLU A 40 4.02 -23.79 36.19
N GLN A 41 4.61 -23.88 34.98
CA GLN A 41 6.05 -24.03 34.83
C GLN A 41 6.81 -22.78 35.33
N ARG A 42 6.27 -21.58 35.07
CA ARG A 42 6.83 -20.30 35.56
C ARG A 42 6.87 -20.25 37.09
N ALA A 43 5.77 -20.61 37.75
CA ALA A 43 5.69 -20.67 39.21
C ALA A 43 6.70 -21.68 39.80
N ARG A 44 6.78 -22.88 39.22
CA ARG A 44 7.72 -23.93 39.68
C ARG A 44 9.20 -23.57 39.45
N LEU A 45 9.51 -22.71 38.47
CA LEU A 45 10.88 -22.19 38.25
C LEU A 45 11.22 -21.01 39.18
N LEU A 46 10.28 -20.12 39.45
CA LEU A 46 10.46 -19.00 40.39
C LEU A 46 10.69 -19.50 41.83
N ASP A 47 9.92 -20.49 42.28
CA ASP A 47 10.12 -21.13 43.60
C ASP A 47 11.50 -21.81 43.70
N LYS A 48 11.99 -22.39 42.60
CA LYS A 48 13.33 -23.01 42.54
C LYS A 48 14.48 -21.98 42.53
N ALA A 49 14.23 -20.76 42.08
CA ALA A 49 15.18 -19.65 42.13
C ALA A 49 15.20 -18.98 43.52
N GLN A 50 14.02 -18.69 44.09
CA GLN A 50 13.92 -18.05 45.41
C GLN A 50 14.51 -18.92 46.52
N ARG A 51 14.39 -20.26 46.44
CA ARG A 51 15.04 -21.20 47.37
C ARG A 51 16.57 -21.35 47.20
N ARG A 52 17.21 -20.61 46.27
CA ARG A 52 18.67 -20.59 46.09
C ARG A 52 19.34 -19.24 46.38
N CYS A 53 18.56 -18.19 46.65
CA CYS A 53 19.09 -16.85 46.98
C CYS A 53 18.58 -16.30 48.33
N ALA A 54 18.13 -17.20 49.23
CA ALA A 54 17.68 -16.85 50.58
C ALA A 54 18.72 -17.22 51.68
N SER A 55 19.98 -17.43 51.30
CA SER A 55 21.10 -17.69 52.22
C SER A 55 22.34 -16.90 51.80
N THR A 56 22.70 -15.90 52.62
CA THR A 56 23.91 -15.04 52.56
C THR A 56 24.14 -14.22 51.29
N SER A 57 24.10 -12.90 51.47
CA SER A 57 24.66 -11.90 50.56
C SER A 57 26.20 -11.90 50.60
N ALA A 58 26.83 -11.35 49.55
CA ALA A 58 28.18 -10.75 49.66
C ALA A 58 28.14 -9.59 50.71
N LEU A 59 29.24 -9.07 51.26
CA LEU A 59 30.55 -8.63 50.73
C LEU A 59 31.57 -8.67 51.93
N GLU A 60 32.90 -8.60 51.82
CA GLU A 60 33.88 -8.69 50.72
C GLU A 60 35.30 -8.96 51.29
N CYS A 61 36.14 -9.62 50.49
CA CYS A 61 37.62 -9.59 50.45
C CYS A 61 38.52 -9.88 51.70
N PRO A 62 39.82 -10.24 51.50
CA PRO A 62 40.80 -10.62 52.53
C PRO A 62 41.95 -9.56 52.64
N PRO A 63 43.17 -9.78 53.21
CA PRO A 63 43.71 -10.98 53.89
C PRO A 63 44.52 -10.75 55.20
N LEU A 64 44.92 -11.87 55.83
CA LEU A 64 46.12 -12.09 56.69
C LEU A 64 46.42 -11.16 57.89
N GLY A 65 46.48 -11.76 59.07
CA GLY A 65 47.08 -11.18 60.29
C GLY A 65 47.07 -12.19 61.45
N ALA A 66 48.06 -12.15 62.35
CA ALA A 66 48.21 -13.13 63.43
C ALA A 66 48.65 -12.47 64.76
N VAL A 67 48.46 -13.22 65.86
CA VAL A 67 48.88 -12.92 67.25
C VAL A 67 48.11 -11.78 67.95
N SER A 68 47.73 -12.04 69.21
CA SER A 68 47.26 -11.05 70.19
C SER A 68 48.21 -11.02 71.38
N PRO A 69 48.63 -9.85 71.87
CA PRO A 69 48.43 -9.52 73.29
C PRO A 69 47.88 -8.07 73.47
N PRO A 70 48.19 -7.21 74.48
CA PRO A 70 47.13 -6.41 75.16
C PRO A 70 47.11 -4.88 74.85
N ARG A 71 46.19 -4.16 75.52
CA ARG A 71 45.75 -2.76 75.28
C ARG A 71 46.72 -1.62 75.68
N ALA A 72 46.50 -0.44 75.06
CA ALA A 72 46.90 0.91 75.50
C ALA A 72 45.81 1.99 75.13
N PRO A 73 45.86 3.26 75.61
CA PRO A 73 44.66 4.15 75.72
C PRO A 73 44.54 5.41 74.79
N ARG A 74 43.59 6.31 75.14
CA ARG A 74 42.98 7.50 74.42
C ARG A 74 43.75 8.85 74.51
N ILE A 75 43.23 9.91 73.85
CA ILE A 75 43.02 11.31 74.37
C ILE A 75 42.04 12.15 73.47
N VAL A 76 41.33 13.18 74.01
CA VAL A 76 40.26 14.03 73.37
C VAL A 76 40.11 15.43 74.03
N PHE A 77 39.51 16.43 73.33
CA PHE A 77 39.14 17.83 73.71
C PHE A 77 37.91 18.32 72.85
N LEU A 78 37.04 19.33 73.11
CA LEU A 78 36.58 20.11 74.30
C LEU A 78 35.26 20.97 73.99
N GLU A 79 34.54 21.43 75.03
CA GLU A 79 33.68 22.67 75.24
C GLU A 79 32.38 23.15 74.47
N ASP A 80 31.77 24.20 75.08
CA ASP A 80 30.58 25.10 74.84
C ASP A 80 29.07 24.72 75.16
N HIS A 81 28.28 25.69 75.72
CA HIS A 81 27.19 25.52 76.75
C HIS A 81 25.85 26.38 76.64
N THR A 82 24.77 26.07 77.42
CA THR A 82 23.47 26.80 77.66
C THR A 82 22.57 26.22 78.82
N LEU A 83 21.60 26.95 79.40
CA LEU A 83 20.87 26.50 80.62
C LEU A 83 19.72 25.46 80.49
N CYS A 84 19.44 24.78 81.61
CA CYS A 84 18.42 23.74 81.83
C CYS A 84 17.49 24.04 83.03
N GLY A 85 16.26 23.50 83.02
CA GLY A 85 15.23 23.69 84.08
C GLY A 85 15.51 23.09 85.47
N CYS A 86 16.67 22.46 85.66
CA CYS A 86 17.20 22.11 86.98
C CYS A 86 18.12 23.20 87.59
N GLY A 87 18.50 24.21 86.79
CA GLY A 87 19.49 25.24 87.14
C GLY A 87 20.91 25.02 86.59
N GLN A 88 21.21 23.92 85.87
CA GLN A 88 22.53 23.70 85.25
C GLN A 88 22.70 24.39 83.90
N ASP A 89 23.93 24.82 83.60
CA ASP A 89 24.43 25.05 82.23
C ASP A 89 24.92 23.73 81.59
N VAL A 90 24.59 23.54 80.32
CA VAL A 90 24.61 22.27 79.57
C VAL A 90 24.82 22.58 78.07
N PRO A 91 25.71 21.92 77.31
CA PRO A 91 25.76 22.12 75.85
C PRO A 91 24.37 21.98 75.21
N LEU A 92 24.00 22.84 74.23
CA LEU A 92 22.72 22.77 73.50
C LEU A 92 22.39 21.33 73.04
N ARG A 93 23.44 20.59 72.69
CA ARG A 93 23.50 19.18 72.28
C ARG A 93 23.07 18.16 73.35
N ARG A 94 23.09 18.51 74.64
CA ARG A 94 22.91 17.63 75.81
C ARG A 94 21.67 17.91 76.67
N LEU A 95 20.93 19.00 76.45
CA LEU A 95 19.79 19.38 77.30
C LEU A 95 18.81 18.23 77.59
N LYS A 96 18.48 17.43 76.57
CA LYS A 96 17.58 16.28 76.70
C LYS A 96 18.22 15.09 77.45
N GLN A 97 19.50 14.83 77.21
CA GLN A 97 20.26 13.79 77.92
C GLN A 97 20.34 14.08 79.42
N HIS A 98 20.52 15.36 79.79
CA HIS A 98 20.48 15.77 81.18
C HIS A 98 19.14 15.40 81.84
N GLN A 99 18.01 15.77 81.21
CA GLN A 99 16.67 15.58 81.79
C GLN A 99 16.34 14.10 82.07
N GLU A 100 16.70 13.19 81.16
CA GLU A 100 16.42 11.76 81.30
C GLU A 100 17.42 11.02 82.22
N VAL A 101 18.70 11.41 82.22
CA VAL A 101 19.79 10.60 82.82
C VAL A 101 20.47 11.25 84.03
N GLU A 102 20.71 12.55 83.98
CA GLU A 102 21.57 13.27 84.94
C GLU A 102 20.76 14.03 86.01
N CYS A 103 19.55 14.48 85.67
CA CYS A 103 18.72 15.33 86.52
C CYS A 103 18.40 14.70 87.89
N PRO A 104 18.63 15.39 89.02
CA PRO A 104 18.38 14.87 90.37
C PRO A 104 16.89 14.80 90.76
N HIS A 105 16.00 15.36 89.93
CA HIS A 105 14.54 15.35 90.11
C HIS A 105 13.82 14.26 89.30
N ARG A 106 14.53 13.47 88.47
CA ARG A 106 13.91 12.33 87.77
C ARG A 106 13.46 11.25 88.76
N LEU A 107 12.38 10.54 88.45
CA LEU A 107 11.94 9.34 89.18
C LEU A 107 12.78 8.12 88.76
N VAL A 108 13.11 7.25 89.72
CA VAL A 108 13.85 5.99 89.54
C VAL A 108 13.41 4.93 90.55
N ALA A 109 13.45 3.66 90.16
CA ALA A 109 13.18 2.51 91.02
C ALA A 109 14.37 2.10 91.91
N CYS A 110 14.09 1.33 92.96
CA CYS A 110 15.12 0.71 93.82
C CYS A 110 16.04 -0.25 93.03
N PRO A 111 17.38 -0.19 93.21
CA PRO A 111 18.33 -1.05 92.49
C PRO A 111 18.44 -2.48 93.05
N HIS A 112 17.93 -2.76 94.25
CA HIS A 112 18.04 -4.06 94.89
C HIS A 112 16.85 -4.97 94.54
N ARG A 113 17.07 -5.96 93.67
CA ARG A 113 16.03 -6.92 93.25
C ARG A 113 15.32 -7.56 94.46
N GLY A 114 14.00 -7.45 94.48
CA GLY A 114 13.16 -7.78 95.63
C GLY A 114 12.59 -6.56 96.38
N CYS A 115 12.79 -5.34 95.84
CA CYS A 115 12.17 -4.11 96.32
C CYS A 115 11.78 -3.25 95.11
N ASP A 116 10.50 -2.88 95.00
CA ASP A 116 9.90 -2.35 93.77
C ASP A 116 9.40 -0.89 93.91
N THR A 117 9.98 -0.11 94.84
CA THR A 117 9.60 1.29 95.09
C THR A 117 10.27 2.27 94.12
N GLU A 118 9.53 3.30 93.68
CA GLU A 118 10.02 4.40 92.85
C GLU A 118 10.07 5.73 93.63
N PHE A 119 11.11 6.53 93.40
CA PHE A 119 11.37 7.78 94.12
C PHE A 119 12.24 8.76 93.30
N PRO A 120 12.25 10.07 93.61
CA PRO A 120 13.17 11.02 92.99
C PRO A 120 14.64 10.66 93.26
N ALA A 121 15.51 10.78 92.26
CA ALA A 121 16.86 10.23 92.30
C ALA A 121 17.73 10.69 93.50
N HIS A 122 17.53 11.91 94.00
CA HIS A 122 18.24 12.42 95.19
C HIS A 122 17.87 11.71 96.51
N GLN A 123 16.75 10.99 96.57
CA GLN A 123 16.25 10.35 97.81
C GLN A 123 16.76 8.91 98.00
N ARG A 124 17.44 8.34 96.99
CA ARG A 124 17.91 6.94 96.96
C ARG A 124 18.69 6.53 98.22
N ALA A 125 19.65 7.33 98.66
CA ALA A 125 20.52 7.00 99.79
C ALA A 125 19.76 6.86 101.11
N HIS A 126 18.67 7.63 101.28
CA HIS A 126 17.81 7.53 102.46
C HIS A 126 17.04 6.20 102.47
N HIS A 127 16.54 5.74 101.33
CA HIS A 127 15.87 4.44 101.20
C HIS A 127 16.83 3.26 101.50
N GLU A 128 18.02 3.26 100.90
CA GLU A 128 19.03 2.21 101.09
C GLU A 128 19.48 2.09 102.57
N ALA A 129 19.52 3.20 103.30
CA ALA A 129 19.94 3.24 104.70
C ALA A 129 18.82 2.93 105.74
N THR A 130 17.54 3.05 105.37
CA THR A 130 16.42 3.00 106.36
C THR A 130 15.40 1.90 106.11
N THR A 131 15.12 1.56 104.85
CA THR A 131 13.91 0.80 104.48
C THR A 131 14.17 -0.33 103.48
N CYS A 132 15.33 -0.38 102.83
CA CYS A 132 15.69 -1.48 101.92
C CYS A 132 16.14 -2.74 102.68
N ALA A 133 15.20 -3.59 103.08
CA ALA A 133 15.47 -4.85 103.78
C ALA A 133 16.41 -5.81 103.01
N VAL A 134 16.47 -5.71 101.69
CA VAL A 134 17.40 -6.49 100.85
C VAL A 134 18.85 -6.08 101.08
N HIS A 135 19.13 -4.76 101.18
CA HIS A 135 20.49 -4.22 101.29
C HIS A 135 21.22 -4.76 102.53
N ALA A 136 20.59 -4.66 103.70
CA ALA A 136 21.18 -5.03 104.99
C ALA A 136 21.65 -6.50 105.04
N ARG A 137 20.86 -7.43 104.47
CA ARG A 137 21.17 -8.87 104.48
C ARG A 137 22.44 -9.22 103.71
N THR A 138 22.78 -8.42 102.69
CA THR A 138 23.99 -8.60 101.87
C THR A 138 25.27 -8.31 102.66
N GLN A 139 25.26 -7.33 103.56
CA GLN A 139 26.48 -6.92 104.28
C GLN A 139 26.97 -8.00 105.25
N SER A 140 26.07 -8.67 105.98
CA SER A 140 26.43 -9.69 106.98
C SER A 140 27.12 -10.93 106.39
N LEU A 141 26.85 -11.26 105.12
CA LEU A 141 27.46 -12.42 104.45
C LEU A 141 28.91 -12.15 104.02
N ALA A 142 29.29 -10.89 103.77
CA ALA A 142 30.65 -10.55 103.36
C ALA A 142 31.67 -10.77 104.49
N ALA A 143 31.36 -10.32 105.71
CA ALA A 143 32.27 -10.40 106.87
C ALA A 143 32.64 -11.85 107.26
N LEU A 144 31.73 -12.81 107.07
CA LEU A 144 32.03 -14.23 107.31
C LEU A 144 33.01 -14.84 106.30
N HIS A 145 33.19 -14.22 105.12
CA HIS A 145 34.00 -14.76 104.05
C HIS A 145 35.49 -14.44 104.20
N GLU A 146 35.85 -13.31 104.83
CA GLU A 146 37.25 -12.92 105.09
C GLU A 146 37.93 -13.84 106.11
N LEU A 147 37.19 -14.28 107.15
CA LEU A 147 37.72 -15.21 108.17
C LEU A 147 38.17 -16.55 107.57
N LYS A 148 37.46 -17.07 106.57
CA LYS A 148 37.85 -18.32 105.86
C LYS A 148 39.00 -18.14 104.86
N ALA A 149 39.41 -16.91 104.56
CA ALA A 149 40.44 -16.62 103.57
C ALA A 149 41.87 -16.54 104.15
N THR A 150 42.04 -16.57 105.48
CA THR A 150 43.30 -16.14 106.14
C THR A 150 43.98 -17.17 107.06
N HIS A 151 43.34 -18.31 107.38
CA HIS A 151 43.89 -19.33 108.30
C HIS A 151 44.28 -20.65 107.61
N HIS A 152 45.39 -21.25 108.07
CA HIS A 152 46.03 -22.46 107.50
C HIS A 152 46.19 -23.57 108.55
N VAL A 153 46.14 -24.85 108.11
CA VAL A 153 46.27 -26.08 108.92
C VAL A 153 46.93 -27.19 108.08
N CYS A 154 47.65 -28.15 108.68
CA CYS A 154 48.34 -29.22 107.94
C CYS A 154 47.52 -30.52 107.80
N CYS A 155 47.80 -31.32 106.77
CA CYS A 155 47.18 -32.62 106.50
C CYS A 155 48.01 -33.81 107.03
N GLU A 156 47.40 -34.73 107.79
CA GLU A 156 48.12 -35.87 108.42
C GLU A 156 48.73 -36.88 107.42
N ALA A 157 48.16 -37.05 106.22
CA ALA A 157 48.58 -38.10 105.29
C ALA A 157 49.80 -37.73 104.42
N CYS A 158 50.16 -36.44 104.38
CA CYS A 158 51.22 -35.89 103.52
C CYS A 158 52.01 -34.74 104.15
N GLU A 159 51.66 -34.35 105.39
CA GLU A 159 52.24 -33.27 106.20
C GLU A 159 52.24 -31.87 105.56
N CYS A 160 51.57 -31.70 104.41
CA CYS A 160 51.49 -30.43 103.70
C CYS A 160 50.56 -29.42 104.40
N PRO A 161 50.94 -28.12 104.49
CA PRO A 161 50.07 -27.06 104.97
C PRO A 161 49.04 -26.64 103.90
N VAL A 162 47.79 -26.48 104.31
CA VAL A 162 46.64 -26.16 103.44
C VAL A 162 45.80 -25.04 104.09
N LEU A 163 45.05 -24.26 103.30
CA LEU A 163 44.04 -23.34 103.85
C LEU A 163 42.91 -24.15 104.53
N LEU A 164 42.37 -23.64 105.64
CA LEU A 164 41.32 -24.34 106.42
C LEU A 164 40.08 -24.70 105.57
N ARG A 165 39.80 -23.95 104.50
CA ARG A 165 38.66 -24.19 103.60
C ARG A 165 38.88 -25.35 102.59
N ASP A 166 40.13 -25.74 102.34
CA ASP A 166 40.53 -26.59 101.19
C ASP A 166 40.96 -28.02 101.61
N LEU A 167 41.03 -28.32 102.91
CA LEU A 167 41.62 -29.55 103.46
C LEU A 167 40.93 -30.86 103.01
N ASP A 168 39.58 -30.91 103.00
CA ASP A 168 38.83 -32.10 102.58
C ASP A 168 39.07 -32.47 101.10
N VAL A 169 39.21 -31.45 100.25
CA VAL A 169 39.44 -31.62 98.81
C VAL A 169 40.79 -32.30 98.57
N HIS A 170 41.80 -31.88 99.32
CA HIS A 170 43.15 -32.42 99.24
C HIS A 170 43.18 -33.93 99.53
N CYS A 171 42.59 -34.36 100.65
CA CYS A 171 42.60 -35.75 101.10
C CYS A 171 42.00 -36.74 100.10
N VAL A 172 40.96 -36.33 99.36
CA VAL A 172 40.22 -37.22 98.44
C VAL A 172 40.78 -37.19 97.01
N LEU A 173 41.14 -36.02 96.48
CA LEU A 173 41.43 -35.83 95.06
C LEU A 173 42.91 -35.60 94.75
N GLU A 174 43.65 -34.96 95.65
CA GLU A 174 45.02 -34.49 95.38
C GLU A 174 46.08 -35.39 96.01
N CYS A 175 45.79 -36.00 97.17
CA CYS A 175 46.73 -36.87 97.87
C CYS A 175 47.21 -38.01 96.96
N GLY A 176 48.52 -38.01 96.67
CA GLY A 176 49.15 -38.89 95.68
C GLY A 176 49.24 -40.36 96.11
N ARG A 177 49.06 -40.67 97.40
CA ARG A 177 49.12 -42.03 97.95
C ARG A 177 47.75 -42.73 98.05
N ARG A 178 46.69 -42.15 97.47
CA ARG A 178 45.36 -42.81 97.41
C ARG A 178 45.39 -44.08 96.56
N VAL A 179 44.57 -45.07 96.96
CA VAL A 179 44.39 -46.36 96.26
C VAL A 179 43.15 -46.29 95.38
N VAL A 180 43.23 -46.83 94.16
CA VAL A 180 42.16 -46.82 93.16
C VAL A 180 41.98 -48.17 92.46
N THR A 181 40.83 -48.40 91.82
CA THR A 181 40.57 -49.55 90.95
C THR A 181 40.91 -49.23 89.48
N CYS A 182 41.31 -50.23 88.70
CA CYS A 182 41.60 -50.07 87.28
C CYS A 182 40.31 -49.73 86.49
N PRO A 183 40.24 -48.63 85.71
CA PRO A 183 39.03 -48.27 84.96
C PRO A 183 38.60 -49.31 83.89
N ASN A 184 39.51 -50.17 83.43
CA ASN A 184 39.17 -51.30 82.54
C ASN A 184 38.54 -52.51 83.29
N ALA A 185 38.21 -52.40 84.58
CA ALA A 185 37.57 -53.46 85.36
C ALA A 185 36.24 -53.95 84.74
N ALA A 186 35.40 -53.04 84.26
CA ALA A 186 34.15 -53.38 83.57
C ALA A 186 34.36 -54.15 82.25
N LEU A 187 35.55 -54.05 81.65
CA LEU A 187 35.96 -54.79 80.45
C LEU A 187 36.84 -56.01 80.79
N GLY A 188 36.95 -56.37 82.08
CA GLY A 188 37.58 -57.62 82.56
C GLY A 188 38.82 -57.46 83.46
N CYS A 189 39.33 -56.25 83.68
CA CYS A 189 40.64 -56.03 84.33
C CYS A 189 40.54 -55.80 85.86
N ARG A 190 40.61 -56.87 86.67
CA ARG A 190 40.28 -56.86 88.12
C ARG A 190 41.38 -56.34 89.08
N ALA A 191 42.19 -55.35 88.69
CA ALA A 191 43.29 -54.84 89.50
C ALA A 191 42.92 -53.58 90.33
N SER A 192 43.48 -53.48 91.54
CA SER A 192 43.51 -52.26 92.37
C SER A 192 44.97 -51.85 92.59
N VAL A 193 45.27 -50.55 92.53
CA VAL A 193 46.66 -50.02 92.50
C VAL A 193 46.72 -48.65 93.19
N VAL A 194 47.89 -48.23 93.66
CA VAL A 194 48.11 -46.83 94.07
C VAL A 194 48.03 -45.93 92.83
N TRP A 195 47.44 -44.74 92.95
CA TRP A 195 47.20 -43.85 91.80
C TRP A 195 48.46 -43.58 90.96
N SER A 196 49.63 -43.45 91.60
CA SER A 196 50.93 -43.22 90.96
C SER A 196 51.42 -44.36 90.05
N GLU A 197 50.84 -45.56 90.12
CA GLU A 197 51.30 -46.77 89.41
C GLU A 197 50.33 -47.24 88.31
N LEU A 198 49.15 -46.63 88.21
CA LEU A 198 48.07 -47.05 87.30
C LEU A 198 48.46 -47.02 85.81
N GLU A 199 49.36 -46.10 85.42
CA GLU A 199 49.72 -45.89 84.03
C GLU A 199 50.70 -46.95 83.48
N ALA A 200 51.54 -47.53 84.34
CA ALA A 200 52.36 -48.70 84.00
C ALA A 200 51.48 -49.95 83.76
N HIS A 201 50.49 -50.17 84.62
CA HIS A 201 49.54 -51.27 84.47
C HIS A 201 48.84 -51.28 83.10
N TYR A 202 48.46 -50.12 82.58
CA TYR A 202 47.80 -50.03 81.26
C TYR A 202 48.69 -50.46 80.09
N ARG A 203 49.98 -50.10 80.13
CA ARG A 203 50.93 -50.33 79.04
C ARG A 203 51.27 -51.81 78.91
N ASP A 204 51.65 -52.42 80.02
CA ASP A 204 52.35 -53.70 80.01
C ASP A 204 51.39 -54.87 80.34
N SER A 205 50.46 -54.65 81.27
CA SER A 205 49.69 -55.72 81.92
C SER A 205 48.19 -55.76 81.60
N CYS A 206 47.62 -54.74 80.95
CA CYS A 206 46.17 -54.70 80.68
C CYS A 206 45.78 -55.45 79.38
N PRO A 207 45.02 -56.57 79.45
CA PRO A 207 44.73 -57.39 78.26
C PRO A 207 43.78 -56.71 77.27
N VAL A 208 42.89 -55.83 77.76
CA VAL A 208 41.90 -55.10 76.95
C VAL A 208 42.57 -54.13 75.98
N ALA A 209 43.68 -53.49 76.39
CA ALA A 209 44.39 -52.51 75.58
C ALA A 209 44.99 -53.16 74.32
N LYS A 210 45.70 -54.28 74.49
CA LYS A 210 46.38 -55.01 73.41
C LYS A 210 45.41 -55.46 72.30
N ARG A 211 44.18 -55.87 72.64
CA ARG A 211 43.17 -56.31 71.64
C ARG A 211 42.62 -55.19 70.76
N LYS A 212 42.61 -53.93 71.23
CA LYS A 212 42.10 -52.79 70.43
C LYS A 212 43.03 -52.41 69.27
N VAL A 213 44.34 -52.61 69.41
CA VAL A 213 45.34 -52.21 68.40
C VAL A 213 45.14 -52.96 67.08
N LEU A 214 44.98 -54.29 67.13
CA LEU A 214 44.89 -55.17 65.96
C LEU A 214 43.71 -54.83 65.02
N LEU A 215 42.59 -54.31 65.55
CA LEU A 215 41.41 -53.98 64.75
C LEU A 215 41.59 -52.72 63.90
N LEU A 216 42.51 -51.81 64.27
CA LEU A 216 42.77 -50.58 63.51
C LEU A 216 43.63 -50.80 62.26
N GLU A 217 44.30 -51.95 62.17
CA GLU A 217 45.26 -52.23 61.10
C GLU A 217 44.58 -52.76 59.83
N ALA A 218 43.57 -53.64 60.00
CA ALA A 218 42.81 -54.24 58.90
C ALA A 218 41.96 -53.23 58.10
N ALA A 219 41.65 -52.06 58.66
CA ALA A 219 40.76 -51.06 58.04
C ALA A 219 41.41 -50.30 56.85
N LYS A 220 42.72 -50.44 56.64
CA LYS A 220 43.51 -49.56 55.75
C LYS A 220 43.32 -49.84 54.24
N THR A 221 42.92 -51.04 53.82
CA THR A 221 42.99 -51.49 52.40
C THR A 221 41.69 -51.34 51.59
N VAL A 222 40.55 -51.02 52.22
CA VAL A 222 39.22 -51.07 51.56
C VAL A 222 38.87 -49.80 50.76
N ASN A 223 39.61 -48.70 50.96
CA ASN A 223 39.32 -47.39 50.35
C ASN A 223 40.23 -47.02 49.16
N GLU A 224 40.96 -47.99 48.62
CA GLU A 224 41.84 -47.84 47.44
C GLU A 224 41.07 -47.36 46.19
N VAL A 225 41.71 -46.49 45.40
CA VAL A 225 41.15 -45.87 44.18
C VAL A 225 41.92 -46.39 42.96
N ILE A 226 41.18 -46.86 41.95
CA ILE A 226 41.70 -47.55 40.76
C ILE A 226 41.00 -46.96 39.53
N PRO A 227 41.68 -46.70 38.39
CA PRO A 227 41.03 -46.23 37.18
C PRO A 227 40.03 -47.25 36.61
N CYS A 228 38.95 -46.77 36.02
CA CYS A 228 37.94 -47.59 35.35
C CYS A 228 38.39 -48.01 33.94
N ASP A 229 38.36 -49.32 33.64
CA ASP A 229 38.87 -49.88 32.37
C ASP A 229 38.19 -49.36 31.08
N TRP A 230 37.10 -48.60 31.19
CA TRP A 230 36.28 -48.13 30.05
C TRP A 230 36.36 -46.61 29.80
N CYS A 231 36.38 -45.79 30.84
CA CYS A 231 36.51 -44.32 30.75
C CYS A 231 37.80 -43.76 31.35
N ASN A 232 38.61 -44.59 32.00
CA ASN A 232 39.83 -44.25 32.73
C ASN A 232 39.64 -43.32 33.96
N GLU A 233 38.39 -43.09 34.39
CA GLU A 233 38.09 -42.27 35.58
C GLU A 233 38.47 -42.99 36.89
N PRO A 234 38.97 -42.28 37.92
CA PRO A 234 39.45 -42.88 39.17
C PRO A 234 38.29 -43.23 40.12
N VAL A 235 37.97 -44.52 40.24
CA VAL A 235 36.84 -45.02 41.06
C VAL A 235 37.36 -45.81 42.26
N LYS A 236 36.69 -45.71 43.42
CA LYS A 236 37.00 -46.55 44.58
C LYS A 236 36.70 -48.01 44.25
N LYS A 237 37.61 -48.93 44.58
CA LYS A 237 37.54 -50.36 44.21
C LYS A 237 36.18 -51.03 44.46
N ARG A 238 35.50 -50.64 45.54
CA ARG A 238 34.17 -51.14 45.95
C ARG A 238 32.96 -50.61 45.15
N HIS A 239 33.16 -49.58 44.31
CA HIS A 239 32.13 -48.90 43.51
C HIS A 239 32.35 -49.07 41.99
N MET A 240 33.34 -49.89 41.60
CA MET A 240 33.74 -50.07 40.19
C MET A 240 32.65 -50.77 39.34
N THR A 241 31.80 -51.58 39.96
CA THR A 241 30.59 -52.19 39.36
C THR A 241 29.55 -51.13 39.04
N ASP A 242 29.14 -50.39 40.07
CA ASP A 242 28.06 -49.40 40.07
C ASP A 242 28.37 -48.33 39.01
N HIS A 243 29.63 -47.86 39.00
CA HIS A 243 30.12 -46.92 38.01
C HIS A 243 30.02 -47.46 36.58
N LYS A 244 30.40 -48.72 36.32
CA LYS A 244 30.36 -49.29 34.95
C LYS A 244 28.95 -49.46 34.41
N GLU A 245 27.98 -49.84 35.25
CA GLU A 245 26.61 -50.15 34.82
C GLU A 245 25.74 -48.88 34.65
N ASP A 246 25.87 -47.91 35.56
CA ASP A 246 24.98 -46.74 35.65
C ASP A 246 25.64 -45.38 35.37
N GLU A 247 26.93 -45.19 35.63
CA GLU A 247 27.58 -43.88 35.47
C GLU A 247 28.33 -43.76 34.14
N CYS A 248 29.15 -44.77 33.80
CA CYS A 248 30.17 -44.72 32.76
C CYS A 248 29.61 -44.33 31.39
N LEU A 249 30.09 -43.22 30.83
CA LEU A 249 29.61 -42.66 29.55
C LEU A 249 29.94 -43.54 28.33
N MET A 250 30.90 -44.46 28.47
CA MET A 250 31.31 -45.37 27.40
C MET A 250 30.45 -46.64 27.29
N ARG A 251 29.49 -46.86 28.20
CA ARG A 251 28.57 -48.00 28.13
C ARG A 251 27.65 -47.90 26.91
N GLU A 252 27.48 -48.99 26.19
CA GLU A 252 26.63 -49.04 24.99
C GLU A 252 25.15 -49.27 25.35
N ARG A 253 24.27 -48.53 24.69
CA ARG A 253 22.80 -48.67 24.77
C ARG A 253 22.19 -48.45 23.38
N GLN A 254 20.95 -48.89 23.17
CA GLN A 254 20.25 -48.70 21.89
C GLN A 254 20.01 -47.21 21.60
N CYS A 255 20.15 -46.80 20.34
CA CYS A 255 19.86 -45.44 19.90
C CYS A 255 18.43 -44.98 20.30
N PRO A 256 18.22 -43.75 20.79
CA PRO A 256 16.89 -43.24 21.12
C PRO A 256 15.85 -43.31 19.97
N ASN A 257 16.31 -43.29 18.71
CA ASN A 257 15.47 -43.44 17.51
C ASN A 257 15.21 -44.92 17.12
N TRP A 258 15.53 -45.90 17.96
CA TRP A 258 15.29 -47.32 17.68
C TRP A 258 13.84 -47.68 17.35
N PRO A 259 12.81 -47.18 18.08
CA PRO A 259 11.39 -47.40 17.72
C PRO A 259 10.99 -46.79 16.37
N LEU A 260 11.78 -45.83 15.87
CA LEU A 260 11.57 -45.16 14.58
C LEU A 260 12.42 -45.76 13.44
N GLY A 261 13.23 -46.79 13.72
CA GLY A 261 13.96 -47.58 12.73
C GLY A 261 15.49 -47.61 12.86
N CYS A 262 16.10 -46.85 13.77
CA CYS A 262 17.57 -46.82 13.90
C CYS A 262 18.10 -48.00 14.72
N ARG A 263 18.70 -49.01 14.07
CA ARG A 263 19.14 -50.27 14.71
C ARG A 263 20.59 -50.28 15.21
N GLU A 264 21.11 -49.11 15.59
CA GLU A 264 22.48 -48.97 16.10
C GLU A 264 22.52 -48.95 17.64
N TRP A 265 23.55 -49.60 18.19
CA TRP A 265 23.97 -49.46 19.58
C TRP A 265 25.09 -48.41 19.63
N VAL A 266 25.05 -47.54 20.63
CA VAL A 266 25.92 -46.36 20.71
C VAL A 266 26.35 -46.16 22.17
N PRO A 267 27.59 -45.71 22.46
CA PRO A 267 27.97 -45.25 23.79
C PRO A 267 27.08 -44.10 24.26
N VAL A 268 26.62 -44.12 25.51
CA VAL A 268 25.69 -43.10 26.04
C VAL A 268 26.24 -41.67 25.89
N GLY A 269 27.53 -41.46 26.12
CA GLY A 269 28.20 -40.16 25.93
C GLY A 269 28.32 -39.69 24.47
N LYS A 270 27.94 -40.52 23.50
CA LYS A 270 27.95 -40.22 22.05
C LYS A 270 26.56 -40.27 21.42
N PHE A 271 25.50 -40.37 22.23
CA PHE A 271 24.11 -40.37 21.75
C PHE A 271 23.78 -39.14 20.88
N ASP A 272 24.09 -37.92 21.34
CA ASP A 272 23.79 -36.70 20.58
C ASP A 272 24.64 -36.61 19.30
N GLU A 273 25.92 -37.00 19.36
CA GLU A 273 26.82 -37.07 18.20
C GLU A 273 26.22 -37.97 17.11
N HIS A 274 25.84 -39.21 17.46
CA HIS A 274 25.18 -40.14 16.53
C HIS A 274 23.83 -39.59 16.03
N VAL A 275 22.96 -39.11 16.93
CA VAL A 275 21.61 -38.63 16.58
C VAL A 275 21.66 -37.47 15.58
N HIS A 276 22.65 -36.58 15.67
CA HIS A 276 22.82 -35.45 14.75
C HIS A 276 23.59 -35.78 13.47
N THR A 277 24.54 -36.73 13.48
CA THR A 277 25.48 -36.93 12.36
C THR A 277 25.28 -38.23 11.55
N VAL A 278 24.93 -39.35 12.18
CA VAL A 278 24.89 -40.69 11.54
C VAL A 278 23.50 -41.32 11.53
N CYS A 279 22.64 -40.98 12.49
CA CYS A 279 21.34 -41.63 12.69
C CYS A 279 20.44 -41.57 11.44
N ALA A 280 20.22 -42.75 10.82
CA ALA A 280 19.45 -42.88 9.58
C ALA A 280 18.04 -42.25 9.65
N VAL A 281 17.38 -42.31 10.81
CA VAL A 281 16.06 -41.69 11.04
C VAL A 281 16.14 -40.16 10.99
N THR A 282 17.17 -39.56 11.58
CA THR A 282 17.40 -38.12 11.52
C THR A 282 17.76 -37.68 10.10
N ILE A 283 18.63 -38.43 9.42
CA ILE A 283 19.03 -38.15 8.03
C ILE A 283 17.81 -38.19 7.09
N ALA A 284 17.00 -39.26 7.16
CA ALA A 284 15.77 -39.37 6.36
C ALA A 284 14.76 -38.25 6.66
N ARG A 285 14.62 -37.83 7.94
CA ARG A 285 13.81 -36.66 8.31
C ARG A 285 14.35 -35.36 7.72
N HIS A 286 15.65 -35.12 7.76
CA HIS A 286 16.29 -33.96 7.15
C HIS A 286 16.16 -33.97 5.62
N GLU A 287 16.20 -35.14 4.98
CA GLU A 287 16.01 -35.27 3.53
C GLU A 287 14.56 -35.01 3.11
N LEU A 288 13.58 -35.56 3.83
CA LEU A 288 12.17 -35.23 3.64
C LEU A 288 11.89 -33.73 3.88
N ALA A 289 12.54 -33.12 4.86
CA ALA A 289 12.47 -31.68 5.10
C ALA A 289 13.05 -30.88 3.92
N LYS A 290 14.24 -31.23 3.42
CA LYS A 290 14.84 -30.62 2.21
C LYS A 290 13.91 -30.73 0.99
N GLN A 291 13.30 -31.91 0.77
CA GLN A 291 12.32 -32.11 -0.31
C GLN A 291 11.04 -31.30 -0.12
N ALA A 292 10.58 -31.10 1.12
CA ALA A 292 9.45 -30.23 1.42
C ALA A 292 9.80 -28.76 1.13
N THR A 293 10.95 -28.27 1.62
CA THR A 293 11.46 -26.91 1.33
C THR A 293 11.61 -26.67 -0.17
N ALA A 294 12.09 -27.65 -0.94
CA ALA A 294 12.18 -27.53 -2.40
C ALA A 294 10.79 -27.44 -3.08
N LYS A 295 9.77 -28.13 -2.57
CA LYS A 295 8.38 -28.06 -3.07
C LYS A 295 7.61 -26.81 -2.61
N ASP A 296 8.06 -26.19 -1.52
CA ASP A 296 7.56 -24.92 -0.97
C ASP A 296 8.41 -23.70 -1.32
N ALA A 297 9.46 -23.85 -2.13
CA ALA A 297 10.18 -22.72 -2.69
C ALA A 297 9.23 -21.84 -3.51
N MET A 298 9.35 -20.51 -3.34
CA MET A 298 8.60 -19.54 -4.14
C MET A 298 9.12 -19.56 -5.58
N ALA A 299 8.22 -19.75 -6.54
CA ALA A 299 8.48 -19.54 -7.95
C ALA A 299 7.58 -18.41 -8.47
N ALA A 300 8.15 -17.48 -9.23
CA ALA A 300 7.36 -16.49 -9.94
C ALA A 300 6.55 -17.18 -11.05
N CYS A 301 5.23 -16.98 -11.05
CA CYS A 301 4.37 -17.46 -12.12
C CYS A 301 4.66 -16.71 -13.42
N ARG A 302 5.10 -17.43 -14.47
CA ARG A 302 5.59 -16.87 -15.74
C ARG A 302 4.64 -15.87 -16.41
N GLU A 303 3.33 -16.00 -16.21
CA GLU A 303 2.32 -15.17 -16.88
C GLU A 303 1.82 -13.99 -16.04
N CYS A 304 1.87 -14.09 -14.71
CA CYS A 304 1.35 -13.06 -13.81
C CYS A 304 2.38 -12.35 -12.94
N GLY A 305 3.57 -12.94 -12.73
CA GLY A 305 4.63 -12.43 -11.85
C GLY A 305 4.47 -12.80 -10.37
N GLU A 306 3.31 -13.31 -9.94
CA GLU A 306 3.03 -13.63 -8.54
C GLU A 306 3.96 -14.75 -8.02
N ALA A 307 4.52 -14.55 -6.82
CA ALA A 307 5.37 -15.53 -6.15
C ALA A 307 4.52 -16.61 -5.47
N VAL A 308 4.47 -17.80 -6.07
CA VAL A 308 3.63 -18.92 -5.64
C VAL A 308 4.51 -20.11 -5.24
N PRO A 309 4.21 -20.84 -4.15
CA PRO A 309 4.95 -22.07 -3.83
C PRO A 309 4.86 -23.06 -4.98
N LEU A 310 5.98 -23.70 -5.38
CA LEU A 310 6.01 -24.60 -6.54
C LEU A 310 4.88 -25.64 -6.55
N ARG A 311 4.57 -26.26 -5.40
CA ARG A 311 3.45 -27.22 -5.28
C ARG A 311 2.05 -26.65 -5.58
N LYS A 312 1.86 -25.33 -5.46
CA LYS A 312 0.59 -24.62 -5.74
C LYS A 312 0.54 -24.01 -7.14
N LEU A 313 1.68 -23.86 -7.82
CA LEU A 313 1.78 -23.18 -9.11
C LEU A 313 0.78 -23.71 -10.19
N PRO A 314 0.52 -25.02 -10.34
CA PRO A 314 -0.46 -25.52 -11.30
C PRO A 314 -1.92 -25.16 -10.95
N ALA A 315 -2.25 -25.17 -9.65
CA ALA A 315 -3.58 -24.79 -9.16
C ALA A 315 -3.83 -23.29 -9.31
N HIS A 316 -2.79 -22.48 -9.02
CA HIS A 316 -2.80 -21.05 -9.33
C HIS A 316 -3.04 -20.84 -10.84
N ALA A 317 -2.21 -21.40 -11.72
CA ALA A 317 -2.30 -21.23 -13.17
C ALA A 317 -3.71 -21.53 -13.72
N LYS A 318 -4.32 -22.63 -13.28
CA LYS A 318 -5.66 -23.05 -13.76
C LYS A 318 -6.82 -22.21 -13.22
N ALA A 319 -6.78 -21.78 -11.96
CA ALA A 319 -7.97 -21.26 -11.26
C ALA A 319 -7.86 -19.81 -10.77
N GLN A 320 -6.67 -19.39 -10.31
CA GLN A 320 -6.48 -18.11 -9.62
C GLN A 320 -5.73 -17.08 -10.47
N CYS A 321 -4.84 -17.54 -11.33
CA CYS A 321 -3.94 -16.70 -12.13
C CYS A 321 -4.73 -15.64 -12.91
N PRO A 322 -4.44 -14.34 -12.76
CA PRO A 322 -5.11 -13.29 -13.53
C PRO A 322 -4.87 -13.41 -15.05
N ALA A 323 -3.79 -14.09 -15.46
CA ALA A 323 -3.44 -14.28 -16.86
C ALA A 323 -4.16 -15.46 -17.54
N ARG A 324 -4.80 -16.37 -16.78
CA ARG A 324 -5.45 -17.58 -17.32
C ARG A 324 -6.48 -17.24 -18.41
N LEU A 325 -6.51 -18.02 -19.48
CA LEU A 325 -7.45 -17.80 -20.57
C LEU A 325 -8.88 -18.20 -20.18
N VAL A 326 -9.84 -17.33 -20.50
CA VAL A 326 -11.30 -17.51 -20.28
C VAL A 326 -12.07 -16.98 -21.49
N PRO A 327 -13.28 -17.51 -21.79
CA PRO A 327 -14.17 -16.88 -22.75
C PRO A 327 -14.77 -15.56 -22.21
N CYS A 328 -15.13 -14.67 -23.13
CA CYS A 328 -15.98 -13.51 -22.85
C CYS A 328 -17.35 -13.94 -22.27
N ALA A 329 -17.93 -13.13 -21.36
CA ALA A 329 -19.31 -13.26 -20.86
C ALA A 329 -20.33 -13.45 -22.00
N ASN A 330 -20.13 -12.69 -23.08
CA ASN A 330 -21.02 -12.63 -24.23
C ASN A 330 -20.80 -13.77 -25.23
N VAL A 331 -20.09 -14.84 -24.87
CA VAL A 331 -19.96 -16.06 -25.70
C VAL A 331 -21.33 -16.67 -26.02
N ILE A 332 -22.27 -16.62 -25.05
CA ILE A 332 -23.68 -17.03 -25.21
C ILE A 332 -24.41 -16.17 -26.28
N HIS A 333 -23.92 -14.96 -26.53
CA HIS A 333 -24.44 -14.02 -27.52
C HIS A 333 -23.58 -13.95 -28.80
N GLY A 334 -22.68 -14.94 -29.01
CA GLY A 334 -21.87 -15.07 -30.22
C GLY A 334 -20.50 -14.38 -30.20
N CYS A 335 -20.00 -13.94 -29.04
CA CYS A 335 -18.61 -13.48 -28.94
C CYS A 335 -17.63 -14.65 -28.88
N THR A 336 -16.77 -14.80 -29.89
CA THR A 336 -15.77 -15.89 -29.97
C THR A 336 -14.48 -15.61 -29.21
N ALA A 337 -14.35 -14.47 -28.52
CA ALA A 337 -13.11 -14.05 -27.88
C ALA A 337 -12.75 -14.87 -26.62
N THR A 338 -11.54 -15.44 -26.64
CA THR A 338 -10.85 -16.03 -25.48
C THR A 338 -9.71 -15.10 -25.04
N LEU A 339 -9.70 -14.70 -23.78
CA LEU A 339 -8.88 -13.60 -23.25
C LEU A 339 -8.26 -13.98 -21.91
N LYS A 340 -7.17 -13.33 -21.51
CA LYS A 340 -6.65 -13.43 -20.13
C LYS A 340 -7.74 -12.92 -19.17
N PHE A 341 -7.97 -13.58 -18.04
CA PHE A 341 -9.07 -13.26 -17.12
C PHE A 341 -9.08 -11.79 -16.66
N ARG A 342 -7.91 -11.19 -16.40
CA ARG A 342 -7.79 -9.76 -16.08
C ARG A 342 -8.06 -8.83 -17.26
N ASP A 343 -7.84 -9.25 -18.50
CA ASP A 343 -8.07 -8.41 -19.70
C ASP A 343 -9.54 -8.50 -20.18
N ARG A 344 -10.32 -9.45 -19.64
CA ARG A 344 -11.72 -9.68 -19.98
C ARG A 344 -12.61 -8.45 -19.72
N HIS A 345 -12.41 -7.72 -18.61
CA HIS A 345 -13.20 -6.51 -18.33
C HIS A 345 -12.97 -5.44 -19.42
N ILE A 346 -11.73 -5.26 -19.86
CA ILE A 346 -11.29 -4.30 -20.89
C ILE A 346 -11.94 -4.58 -22.26
N HIS A 347 -12.28 -5.85 -22.53
CA HIS A 347 -13.03 -6.25 -23.72
C HIS A 347 -14.56 -6.07 -23.57
N GLU A 348 -15.09 -6.23 -22.35
CA GLU A 348 -16.53 -6.15 -22.04
C GLU A 348 -17.00 -4.71 -21.77
N GLU A 349 -16.12 -3.84 -21.27
CA GLU A 349 -16.32 -2.42 -20.98
C GLU A 349 -15.99 -1.57 -22.21
N VAL A 350 -16.87 -1.64 -23.22
CA VAL A 350 -16.74 -0.95 -24.50
C VAL A 350 -17.09 0.54 -24.36
N ASP A 351 -16.10 1.34 -23.95
CA ASP A 351 -16.08 2.79 -24.14
C ASP A 351 -15.11 3.16 -25.29
N ALA A 352 -15.70 3.59 -26.41
CA ALA A 352 -15.01 3.94 -27.65
C ALA A 352 -14.68 5.44 -27.76
N SER A 353 -14.81 6.22 -26.69
CA SER A 353 -14.27 7.59 -26.65
C SER A 353 -12.75 7.59 -26.87
N LEU A 354 -12.20 8.70 -27.37
CA LEU A 354 -10.75 8.83 -27.54
C LEU A 354 -10.03 8.95 -26.18
N GLU A 355 -10.72 9.43 -25.14
CA GLU A 355 -10.13 9.68 -23.81
C GLU A 355 -9.78 8.39 -23.06
N THR A 356 -10.42 7.25 -23.39
CA THR A 356 -10.00 5.93 -22.84
C THR A 356 -8.69 5.42 -23.43
N ARG A 357 -8.29 5.92 -24.61
CA ARG A 357 -7.04 5.53 -25.24
C ARG A 357 -5.87 6.15 -24.49
N ALA A 358 -4.84 5.34 -24.24
CA ALA A 358 -3.59 5.78 -23.66
C ALA A 358 -2.40 5.63 -24.62
N THR A 359 -1.32 6.31 -24.30
CA THR A 359 0.05 6.15 -24.80
C THR A 359 1.00 6.15 -23.58
N LEU A 360 2.16 5.52 -23.70
CA LEU A 360 3.13 5.47 -22.62
C LEU A 360 4.03 6.73 -22.64
N PHE A 361 4.06 7.44 -21.51
CA PHE A 361 4.73 8.73 -21.36
C PHE A 361 5.99 8.63 -20.47
N PHE A 362 7.11 9.05 -21.02
CA PHE A 362 8.42 9.05 -20.37
C PHE A 362 8.75 10.50 -20.00
N ALA A 363 8.45 10.86 -18.75
CA ALA A 363 8.65 12.21 -18.23
C ALA A 363 10.13 12.53 -17.95
N THR A 364 10.89 11.52 -17.55
CA THR A 364 12.25 11.61 -17.02
C THR A 364 13.20 10.62 -17.68
N ARG A 365 14.51 10.92 -17.64
CA ARG A 365 15.57 10.17 -18.34
C ARG A 365 15.84 8.75 -17.82
N ASN A 366 15.17 8.33 -16.75
CA ASN A 366 15.24 7.00 -16.15
C ASN A 366 14.00 6.14 -16.41
N GLY A 367 13.03 6.61 -17.21
CA GLY A 367 11.86 5.82 -17.61
C GLY A 367 12.25 4.60 -18.43
N HIS A 368 11.81 3.39 -18.06
CA HIS A 368 12.09 2.16 -18.81
C HIS A 368 11.05 1.05 -18.58
N LEU A 369 10.91 0.20 -19.60
CA LEU A 369 10.27 -1.11 -19.53
C LEU A 369 11.35 -2.17 -19.36
N CYS A 370 11.27 -3.01 -18.32
CA CYS A 370 12.17 -4.15 -18.15
C CYS A 370 11.63 -5.34 -18.95
N ILE A 371 12.23 -5.65 -20.09
CA ILE A 371 11.73 -6.65 -21.04
C ILE A 371 12.28 -8.05 -20.70
N ASP A 372 13.56 -8.12 -20.33
CA ASP A 372 14.26 -9.34 -19.89
C ASP A 372 14.01 -10.58 -20.79
N ALA A 373 13.96 -10.39 -22.11
CA ALA A 373 13.59 -11.44 -23.08
C ALA A 373 14.70 -12.48 -23.37
N GLY A 374 15.86 -12.37 -22.71
CA GLY A 374 17.06 -13.17 -22.93
C GLY A 374 18.19 -12.34 -23.53
N ASP A 375 19.05 -12.99 -24.32
CA ASP A 375 20.16 -12.35 -25.03
C ASP A 375 19.66 -11.42 -26.16
N ASP A 376 20.50 -10.45 -26.54
CA ASP A 376 20.23 -9.53 -27.64
C ASP A 376 20.04 -10.27 -28.97
N LEU A 377 19.03 -9.88 -29.76
CA LEU A 377 18.66 -10.59 -30.98
C LEU A 377 19.64 -10.22 -32.11
N LYS A 378 20.36 -11.23 -32.60
CA LYS A 378 21.25 -11.12 -33.76
C LYS A 378 20.48 -10.89 -35.06
N PRO A 379 21.08 -10.21 -36.07
CA PRO A 379 20.43 -10.03 -37.36
C PRO A 379 20.21 -11.37 -38.10
N PRO A 380 19.21 -11.44 -39.00
CA PRO A 380 18.36 -10.34 -39.46
C PRO A 380 17.22 -9.99 -38.48
N TRP A 381 16.96 -8.70 -38.31
CA TRP A 381 15.84 -8.19 -37.50
C TRP A 381 15.32 -6.86 -38.03
N CYS A 382 14.07 -6.53 -37.66
CA CYS A 382 13.46 -5.22 -37.85
C CYS A 382 12.86 -4.75 -36.52
N ALA A 383 13.09 -3.49 -36.15
CA ALA A 383 12.52 -2.89 -34.95
C ALA A 383 11.84 -1.56 -35.31
N GLU A 384 10.52 -1.49 -35.10
CA GLU A 384 9.69 -0.30 -35.34
C GLU A 384 9.27 0.34 -34.03
N TYR A 385 9.18 1.67 -34.02
CA TYR A 385 8.69 2.49 -32.91
C TYR A 385 7.87 3.66 -33.46
N TRP A 386 6.72 3.97 -32.85
CA TRP A 386 6.12 5.30 -33.00
C TRP A 386 6.52 6.18 -31.82
N VAL A 387 7.20 7.29 -32.11
CA VAL A 387 7.74 8.21 -31.11
C VAL A 387 7.15 9.61 -31.27
N TRP A 388 6.93 10.29 -30.15
CA TRP A 388 6.66 11.73 -30.08
C TRP A 388 7.67 12.35 -29.13
N LEU A 389 8.48 13.28 -29.62
CA LEU A 389 9.56 13.94 -28.87
C LEU A 389 9.21 15.40 -28.58
N PHE A 390 9.64 15.93 -27.43
CA PHE A 390 9.53 17.36 -27.12
C PHE A 390 10.41 18.24 -28.04
N SER A 391 10.25 19.56 -27.98
CA SER A 391 11.17 20.50 -28.63
C SER A 391 12.61 20.32 -28.11
N LYS A 392 13.62 20.72 -28.90
CA LYS A 392 15.03 20.71 -28.44
C LYS A 392 15.23 21.65 -27.24
N ALA A 393 14.46 22.74 -27.18
CA ALA A 393 14.43 23.69 -26.07
C ALA A 393 13.88 23.06 -24.76
N ASP A 394 12.77 22.32 -24.81
CA ASP A 394 12.14 21.71 -23.64
C ASP A 394 12.97 20.59 -23.02
N ASP A 395 13.76 19.86 -23.82
CA ASP A 395 14.73 18.89 -23.29
C ASP A 395 15.89 19.57 -22.59
N VAL A 396 16.43 20.66 -23.16
CA VAL A 396 17.47 21.46 -22.50
C VAL A 396 16.94 22.05 -21.17
N LEU A 397 15.73 22.62 -21.16
CA LEU A 397 15.10 23.13 -19.93
C LEU A 397 14.84 22.03 -18.90
N ALA A 398 14.48 20.81 -19.32
CA ALA A 398 14.33 19.69 -18.40
C ALA A 398 15.68 19.22 -17.82
N PHE A 399 16.71 19.07 -18.66
CA PHE A 399 18.03 18.60 -18.24
C PHE A 399 18.72 19.62 -17.32
N MET A 400 18.55 20.92 -17.60
CA MET A 400 19.09 21.99 -16.74
C MET A 400 18.35 22.08 -15.40
N ALA A 401 17.01 21.95 -15.39
CA ALA A 401 16.26 21.86 -14.13
C ALA A 401 16.63 20.62 -13.28
N GLU A 402 16.93 19.49 -13.91
CA GLU A 402 17.42 18.31 -13.20
C GLU A 402 18.86 18.52 -12.70
N ALA A 403 19.74 19.11 -13.51
CA ALA A 403 21.11 19.43 -13.10
C ALA A 403 21.15 20.41 -11.93
N LEU A 404 20.29 21.44 -11.93
CA LEU A 404 20.16 22.40 -10.83
C LEU A 404 19.78 21.71 -9.52
N LYS A 405 18.83 20.76 -9.53
CA LYS A 405 18.47 19.98 -8.33
C LYS A 405 19.65 19.16 -7.79
N TRP A 406 20.44 18.53 -8.66
CA TRP A 406 21.65 17.82 -8.25
C TRP A 406 22.77 18.77 -7.76
N GLN A 407 22.84 19.98 -8.29
CA GLN A 407 23.76 21.04 -7.86
C GLN A 407 23.33 21.64 -6.50
N ALA A 408 22.03 21.79 -6.25
CA ALA A 408 21.47 22.12 -4.93
C ALA A 408 21.79 21.02 -3.91
N LYS A 409 21.65 19.74 -4.29
CA LYS A 409 22.01 18.63 -3.43
C LYS A 409 23.51 18.61 -3.14
N LEU A 410 24.38 18.94 -4.10
CA LEU A 410 25.81 19.13 -3.84
C LEU A 410 26.07 20.22 -2.78
N ARG A 411 25.37 21.37 -2.87
CA ARG A 411 25.48 22.46 -1.88
C ARG A 411 25.06 22.04 -0.47
N GLU A 412 24.00 21.24 -0.34
CA GLU A 412 23.58 20.67 0.94
C GLU A 412 24.61 19.67 1.50
N MET A 413 25.23 18.85 0.64
CA MET A 413 26.05 17.72 1.07
C MET A 413 27.49 18.09 1.45
N TYR A 414 28.09 19.17 0.93
CA TYR A 414 29.44 19.58 1.36
C TYR A 414 29.50 19.96 2.87
N PRO A 415 28.66 20.87 3.40
CA PRO A 415 28.70 21.20 4.83
C PRO A 415 28.41 19.99 5.74
N ARG A 416 27.58 19.05 5.27
CA ARG A 416 27.32 17.78 5.99
C ARG A 416 28.55 16.88 6.00
N LEU A 417 29.26 16.76 4.88
CA LEU A 417 30.54 16.04 4.81
C LEU A 417 31.59 16.68 5.72
N ASP A 418 31.73 18.01 5.69
CA ASP A 418 32.71 18.74 6.50
C ASP A 418 32.40 18.62 8.01
N HIS A 419 31.13 18.67 8.40
CA HIS A 419 30.68 18.40 9.76
C HIS A 419 31.04 16.98 10.22
N TRP A 420 30.76 15.95 9.40
CA TRP A 420 31.12 14.57 9.76
C TRP A 420 32.64 14.36 9.81
N ILE A 421 33.42 15.00 8.94
CA ILE A 421 34.89 14.98 9.00
C ILE A 421 35.40 15.66 10.29
N ALA A 422 34.76 16.74 10.73
CA ALA A 422 35.10 17.42 11.98
C ALA A 422 34.80 16.54 13.22
N GLU A 423 33.64 15.87 13.26
CA GLU A 423 33.31 14.92 14.33
C GLU A 423 34.20 13.66 14.30
N GLU A 424 34.53 13.12 13.12
CA GLU A 424 35.48 12.01 12.98
C GLU A 424 36.87 12.40 13.50
N LYS A 425 37.35 13.61 13.19
CA LYS A 425 38.61 14.14 13.72
C LYS A 425 38.55 14.30 15.25
N LYS A 426 37.48 14.90 15.77
CA LYS A 426 37.24 15.12 17.20
C LYS A 426 37.22 13.81 17.99
N LEU A 427 36.54 12.77 17.49
CA LEU A 427 36.56 11.43 18.10
C LEU A 427 37.95 10.78 18.02
N LYS A 428 38.66 10.90 16.90
CA LYS A 428 40.05 10.41 16.78
C LYS A 428 40.98 11.12 17.76
N ASP A 429 40.79 12.41 18.02
CA ASP A 429 41.60 13.18 18.95
C ASP A 429 41.20 12.91 20.42
N GLN A 430 39.92 12.65 20.72
CA GLN A 430 39.47 12.13 22.02
C GLN A 430 40.02 10.73 22.31
N LEU A 431 40.01 9.81 21.33
CA LEU A 431 40.59 8.48 21.46
C LEU A 431 42.11 8.53 21.67
N LYS A 432 42.82 9.43 20.99
CA LYS A 432 44.25 9.71 21.27
C LYS A 432 44.45 10.21 22.70
N ALA A 433 43.64 11.16 23.17
CA ALA A 433 43.75 11.71 24.52
C ALA A 433 43.51 10.64 25.60
N LEU A 434 42.56 9.72 25.40
CA LEU A 434 42.34 8.58 26.30
C LEU A 434 43.44 7.51 26.18
N ALA A 435 43.99 7.27 25.00
CA ALA A 435 45.16 6.42 24.84
C ALA A 435 46.40 7.00 25.54
N GLN A 436 46.59 8.32 25.51
CA GLN A 436 47.63 9.04 26.25
C GLN A 436 47.40 9.02 27.77
N ARG A 437 46.14 8.93 28.23
CA ARG A 437 45.80 8.73 29.66
C ARG A 437 46.10 7.30 30.17
N LYS A 438 46.62 6.37 29.36
CA LYS A 438 47.11 5.04 29.81
C LYS A 438 48.43 5.09 30.60
N LEU A 439 48.47 5.95 31.61
CA LEU A 439 49.40 5.90 32.75
C LEU A 439 48.66 5.75 34.09
N GLY A 440 47.32 5.81 34.12
CA GLY A 440 46.52 5.45 35.29
C GLY A 440 45.02 5.32 34.97
N ALA A 441 44.45 4.15 35.27
CA ALA A 441 43.02 3.82 35.36
C ALA A 441 42.04 4.57 34.41
N ALA A 442 41.71 3.95 33.27
CA ALA A 442 40.48 4.22 32.54
C ALA A 442 39.45 3.13 32.85
N THR A 443 38.18 3.50 33.06
CA THR A 443 37.07 2.57 33.27
C THR A 443 36.53 2.04 31.94
N ASP A 444 36.08 0.78 31.93
CA ASP A 444 35.63 0.10 30.71
C ASP A 444 34.38 0.74 30.06
N GLY A 445 33.63 1.51 30.86
CA GLY A 445 32.47 2.30 30.43
C GLY A 445 32.80 3.44 29.47
N ASP A 446 33.91 4.17 29.66
CA ASP A 446 34.28 5.30 28.78
C ASP A 446 34.65 4.80 27.37
N MET A 447 35.33 3.65 27.31
CA MET A 447 35.74 3.01 26.07
C MET A 447 34.53 2.46 25.30
N THR A 448 33.58 1.83 25.98
CA THR A 448 32.33 1.35 25.36
C THR A 448 31.39 2.50 24.97
N ALA A 449 31.32 3.59 25.74
CA ALA A 449 30.56 4.79 25.37
C ALA A 449 31.09 5.46 24.09
N LEU A 450 32.42 5.55 23.92
CA LEU A 450 33.02 6.10 22.69
C LEU A 450 32.93 5.13 21.50
N GLN A 451 32.96 3.81 21.74
CA GLN A 451 32.64 2.84 20.69
C GLN A 451 31.19 2.96 20.22
N ALA A 452 30.24 3.22 21.14
CA ALA A 452 28.85 3.49 20.78
C ALA A 452 28.69 4.81 20.00
N GLN A 453 29.44 5.86 20.34
CA GLN A 453 29.46 7.12 19.57
C GLN A 453 30.13 6.97 18.19
N ALA A 454 31.13 6.10 18.06
CA ALA A 454 31.68 5.74 16.75
C ALA A 454 30.65 4.96 15.90
N ALA A 455 29.84 4.10 16.53
CA ALA A 455 28.78 3.34 15.87
C ALA A 455 27.60 4.22 15.39
N THR A 456 27.22 5.27 16.12
CA THR A 456 26.14 6.17 15.65
C THR A 456 26.54 7.04 14.45
N ILE A 457 27.83 7.30 14.25
CA ILE A 457 28.34 7.88 12.99
C ILE A 457 28.23 6.86 11.84
N ASP A 458 28.20 5.56 12.11
CA ASP A 458 28.02 4.49 11.10
C ASP A 458 26.56 4.01 10.93
N ASP A 459 25.57 4.76 11.43
CA ASP A 459 24.12 4.51 11.19
C ASP A 459 23.37 5.76 10.65
N GLY A 460 24.07 6.87 10.40
CA GLY A 460 23.50 8.22 10.18
C GLY A 460 22.78 8.53 8.86
N ILE A 461 22.08 7.57 8.22
CA ILE A 461 21.23 7.79 7.04
C ILE A 461 19.92 6.98 7.13
N ASP A 462 18.79 7.67 7.30
CA ASP A 462 17.44 7.08 7.25
C ASP A 462 17.00 6.71 5.81
N VAL A 463 17.39 5.53 5.34
CA VAL A 463 16.72 4.83 4.22
C VAL A 463 16.64 3.33 4.51
N ALA A 464 15.43 2.83 4.82
CA ALA A 464 15.12 1.41 4.90
C ALA A 464 14.61 0.89 3.53
N PRO A 465 14.81 -0.40 3.19
CA PRO A 465 14.04 -1.46 3.84
C PRO A 465 14.86 -2.60 4.44
N LYS A 466 14.21 -3.39 5.30
CA LYS A 466 14.81 -4.49 6.07
C LYS A 466 15.10 -5.70 5.17
N GLY A 467 16.29 -6.31 5.27
CA GLY A 467 16.48 -7.69 4.78
C GLY A 467 17.82 -8.13 4.18
N CYS A 468 18.98 -7.57 4.53
CA CYS A 468 20.27 -8.19 4.19
C CYS A 468 21.35 -7.97 5.26
N THR A 469 22.29 -8.90 5.39
CA THR A 469 23.29 -8.97 6.48
C THR A 469 24.65 -8.40 6.10
N GLN A 470 24.66 -7.21 5.47
CA GLN A 470 25.86 -6.39 5.26
C GLN A 470 25.49 -4.95 5.62
N ARG A 471 26.03 -4.44 6.73
CA ARG A 471 25.65 -3.15 7.33
C ARG A 471 26.83 -2.54 8.09
N TYR A 472 27.69 -1.84 7.35
CA TYR A 472 28.82 -1.01 7.80
C TYR A 472 29.11 0.02 6.69
N MET A 473 29.76 1.16 7.01
CA MET A 473 30.19 2.24 6.10
C MET A 473 29.12 3.27 5.67
N VAL A 474 28.37 3.88 6.61
CA VAL A 474 27.15 4.67 6.32
C VAL A 474 27.38 6.18 6.09
N ALA A 475 27.83 6.99 7.07
CA ALA A 475 27.70 8.46 6.95
C ALA A 475 28.73 9.15 6.04
N ILE A 476 30.04 9.05 6.32
CA ILE A 476 31.08 9.78 5.57
C ILE A 476 31.24 9.22 4.15
N THR A 477 31.18 7.89 4.00
CA THR A 477 31.12 7.21 2.70
C THR A 477 29.86 7.61 1.95
N GLY A 478 28.68 7.57 2.60
CA GLY A 478 27.42 8.02 2.01
C GLY A 478 27.42 9.48 1.53
N CYS A 479 28.05 10.38 2.27
CA CYS A 479 28.21 11.76 1.82
C CYS A 479 29.14 11.87 0.59
N LYS A 480 30.26 11.12 0.57
CA LYS A 480 31.21 11.11 -0.54
C LYS A 480 30.62 10.46 -1.80
N SER A 481 29.82 9.39 -1.67
CA SER A 481 29.15 8.73 -2.77
C SER A 481 28.07 9.61 -3.39
N ILE A 482 27.17 10.19 -2.59
CA ILE A 482 26.16 11.14 -3.07
C ILE A 482 26.81 12.34 -3.79
N ILE A 483 27.93 12.86 -3.28
CA ILE A 483 28.68 13.94 -3.96
C ILE A 483 29.29 13.46 -5.30
N ALA A 484 29.81 12.24 -5.37
CA ALA A 484 30.37 11.68 -6.59
C ALA A 484 29.29 11.39 -7.65
N GLU A 485 28.17 10.79 -7.24
CA GLU A 485 27.01 10.55 -8.09
C GLU A 485 26.46 11.88 -8.62
N ALA A 486 26.15 12.85 -7.76
CA ALA A 486 25.60 14.14 -8.15
C ALA A 486 26.52 14.89 -9.13
N ARG A 487 27.85 14.87 -8.91
CA ARG A 487 28.83 15.41 -9.88
C ARG A 487 28.74 14.73 -11.25
N THR A 488 28.63 13.40 -11.31
CA THR A 488 28.51 12.68 -12.60
C THR A 488 27.16 12.89 -13.29
N ARG A 489 26.06 12.98 -12.52
CA ARG A 489 24.72 13.33 -13.05
C ARG A 489 24.73 14.74 -13.65
N VAL A 490 25.20 15.74 -12.92
CA VAL A 490 25.38 17.12 -13.41
C VAL A 490 26.24 17.14 -14.68
N GLN A 491 27.40 16.47 -14.67
CA GLN A 491 28.27 16.39 -15.85
C GLN A 491 27.54 15.80 -17.06
N SER A 492 26.78 14.71 -16.89
CA SER A 492 26.03 14.11 -18.01
C SER A 492 24.93 15.03 -18.50
N LEU A 493 24.09 15.58 -17.61
CA LEU A 493 22.95 16.41 -17.95
C LEU A 493 23.37 17.67 -18.73
N VAL A 494 24.39 18.39 -18.23
CA VAL A 494 24.91 19.60 -18.87
C VAL A 494 25.62 19.30 -20.20
N THR A 495 26.29 18.14 -20.32
CA THR A 495 26.92 17.71 -21.59
C THR A 495 25.86 17.36 -22.64
N ASP A 496 24.86 16.56 -22.26
CA ASP A 496 23.76 16.15 -23.15
C ASP A 496 22.91 17.37 -23.57
N ALA A 497 22.69 18.34 -22.67
CA ALA A 497 22.04 19.61 -22.98
C ALA A 497 22.85 20.47 -23.97
N SER A 498 24.17 20.56 -23.79
CA SER A 498 25.05 21.30 -24.70
C SER A 498 25.03 20.73 -26.13
N LEU A 499 24.95 19.40 -26.27
CA LEU A 499 24.78 18.74 -27.57
C LEU A 499 23.46 19.12 -28.27
N LEU A 500 22.36 19.25 -27.51
CA LEU A 500 21.09 19.74 -28.05
C LEU A 500 21.17 21.20 -28.49
N VAL A 501 21.71 22.09 -27.65
CA VAL A 501 21.91 23.52 -27.97
C VAL A 501 22.74 23.72 -29.25
N GLN A 502 23.79 22.92 -29.43
CA GLN A 502 24.64 22.95 -30.64
C GLN A 502 23.92 22.41 -31.89
N SER A 503 22.87 21.61 -31.72
CA SER A 503 22.04 21.05 -32.81
C SER A 503 20.84 21.92 -33.21
N ILE A 504 20.61 23.04 -32.52
CA ILE A 504 19.66 24.09 -32.91
C ILE A 504 20.38 25.01 -33.89
N THR A 505 19.91 25.06 -35.14
CA THR A 505 20.53 25.88 -36.20
C THR A 505 20.11 27.34 -36.19
N ASP A 506 18.93 27.66 -35.64
CA ASP A 506 18.48 29.04 -35.49
C ASP A 506 19.19 29.75 -34.32
N VAL A 507 19.68 30.96 -34.60
CA VAL A 507 20.34 31.82 -33.63
C VAL A 507 19.30 32.48 -32.70
N ALA A 508 18.10 32.79 -33.20
CA ALA A 508 17.04 33.42 -32.39
C ALA A 508 16.43 32.43 -31.38
N GLU A 509 16.10 31.20 -31.80
CA GLU A 509 15.70 30.11 -30.90
C GLU A 509 16.77 29.87 -29.83
N ARG A 510 18.05 29.78 -30.23
CA ARG A 510 19.17 29.57 -29.29
C ARG A 510 19.31 30.70 -28.26
N ALA A 511 19.12 31.96 -28.68
CA ALA A 511 19.16 33.11 -27.78
C ALA A 511 17.98 33.08 -26.79
N SER A 512 16.76 32.84 -27.27
CA SER A 512 15.56 32.71 -26.43
C SER A 512 15.68 31.54 -25.44
N LEU A 513 16.25 30.41 -25.87
CA LEU A 513 16.53 29.28 -24.98
C LEU A 513 17.52 29.64 -23.87
N SER A 514 18.60 30.38 -24.17
CA SER A 514 19.54 30.82 -23.14
C SER A 514 18.90 31.77 -22.12
N GLU A 515 17.94 32.61 -22.54
CA GLU A 515 17.18 33.47 -21.63
C GLU A 515 16.23 32.64 -20.75
N LYS A 516 15.48 31.70 -21.35
CA LYS A 516 14.60 30.77 -20.62
C LYS A 516 15.37 29.95 -19.58
N VAL A 517 16.57 29.47 -19.89
CA VAL A 517 17.41 28.72 -18.93
C VAL A 517 17.86 29.60 -17.75
N ARG A 518 18.24 30.87 -18.01
CA ARG A 518 18.58 31.82 -16.93
C ARG A 518 17.37 32.11 -16.04
N ALA A 519 16.22 32.41 -16.63
CA ALA A 519 14.98 32.66 -15.90
C ALA A 519 14.54 31.44 -15.06
N GLN A 520 14.65 30.23 -15.64
CA GLN A 520 14.38 28.97 -14.95
C GLN A 520 15.30 28.76 -13.74
N ALA A 521 16.60 29.05 -13.87
CA ALA A 521 17.54 28.95 -12.74
C ALA A 521 17.17 29.92 -11.60
N GLN A 522 16.83 31.17 -11.94
CA GLN A 522 16.41 32.18 -10.97
C GLN A 522 15.07 31.83 -10.27
N VAL A 523 14.16 31.13 -10.94
CA VAL A 523 12.88 30.68 -10.36
C VAL A 523 13.04 29.43 -9.48
N LEU A 524 13.93 28.51 -9.86
CA LEU A 524 14.16 27.27 -9.08
C LEU A 524 15.01 27.53 -7.83
N GLU A 525 16.02 28.40 -7.91
CA GLU A 525 17.00 28.63 -6.85
C GLU A 525 17.13 30.13 -6.51
N PRO A 526 16.06 30.80 -6.05
CA PRO A 526 16.02 32.25 -5.85
C PRO A 526 16.92 32.76 -4.70
N SER A 527 17.49 31.86 -3.91
CA SER A 527 18.41 32.16 -2.79
C SER A 527 19.89 32.18 -3.20
N TRP A 528 20.23 31.79 -4.43
CA TRP A 528 21.62 31.73 -4.88
C TRP A 528 22.13 33.11 -5.32
N PRO A 529 23.42 33.45 -5.10
CA PRO A 529 23.98 34.72 -5.53
C PRO A 529 24.00 34.83 -7.06
N ARG A 530 24.00 36.07 -7.57
CA ARG A 530 23.93 36.34 -9.01
C ARG A 530 25.06 35.69 -9.80
N GLU A 531 26.26 35.64 -9.24
CA GLU A 531 27.44 35.02 -9.84
C GLU A 531 27.25 33.52 -10.09
N ASP A 532 26.64 32.80 -9.16
CA ASP A 532 26.28 31.39 -9.32
C ASP A 532 25.21 31.22 -10.42
N LEU A 533 24.16 32.05 -10.39
CA LEU A 533 23.08 32.01 -11.38
C LEU A 533 23.57 32.35 -12.80
N ASP A 534 24.57 33.21 -12.95
CA ASP A 534 25.20 33.51 -14.25
C ASP A 534 26.12 32.41 -14.77
N ILE A 535 26.51 31.43 -13.94
CA ILE A 535 27.23 30.20 -14.33
C ILE A 535 26.23 29.07 -14.60
N PHE A 536 25.40 28.72 -13.62
CA PHE A 536 24.50 27.55 -13.69
C PHE A 536 23.27 27.81 -14.56
N GLY A 537 22.83 29.06 -14.71
CA GLY A 537 21.80 29.49 -15.65
C GLY A 537 22.25 29.57 -17.12
N HIS A 538 23.43 29.06 -17.48
CA HIS A 538 23.93 29.07 -18.86
C HIS A 538 24.71 27.80 -19.21
N VAL A 539 24.13 26.95 -20.06
CA VAL A 539 24.61 25.59 -20.40
C VAL A 539 26.11 25.54 -20.70
N GLU A 540 26.61 26.39 -21.60
CA GLU A 540 28.01 26.35 -22.05
C GLU A 540 29.01 26.88 -21.00
N LYS A 541 28.63 27.88 -20.20
CA LYS A 541 29.45 28.37 -19.08
C LYS A 541 29.59 27.30 -18.02
N TRP A 542 28.49 26.66 -17.63
CA TRP A 542 28.51 25.55 -16.68
C TRP A 542 29.35 24.38 -17.22
N LEU A 543 29.20 24.01 -18.50
CA LEU A 543 30.04 22.97 -19.11
C LEU A 543 31.53 23.33 -19.11
N SER A 544 31.87 24.61 -19.32
CA SER A 544 33.25 25.10 -19.20
C SER A 544 33.77 24.99 -17.76
N ALA A 545 33.01 25.45 -16.77
CA ALA A 545 33.38 25.35 -15.35
C ALA A 545 33.55 23.88 -14.90
N LEU A 546 32.68 22.97 -15.35
CA LEU A 546 32.82 21.53 -15.11
C LEU A 546 34.07 20.95 -15.76
N ARG A 547 34.40 21.35 -17.00
CA ARG A 547 35.63 20.93 -17.68
C ARG A 547 36.89 21.46 -16.98
N GLN A 548 36.86 22.69 -16.48
CA GLN A 548 37.96 23.29 -15.69
C GLN A 548 38.14 22.56 -14.35
N ALA A 549 37.05 22.29 -13.62
CA ALA A 549 37.09 21.51 -12.38
C ALA A 549 37.59 20.07 -12.61
N ALA A 550 37.19 19.43 -13.71
CA ALA A 550 37.67 18.11 -14.10
C ALA A 550 39.14 18.11 -14.56
N ALA A 551 39.64 19.22 -15.13
CA ALA A 551 41.05 19.40 -15.46
C ALA A 551 41.91 19.59 -14.19
N ALA A 552 41.44 20.40 -13.23
CA ALA A 552 42.08 20.55 -11.92
C ALA A 552 42.11 19.21 -11.16
N ALA A 553 41.01 18.45 -11.17
CA ALA A 553 40.95 17.11 -10.57
C ALA A 553 41.80 16.07 -11.32
N LYS A 554 42.18 16.30 -12.58
CA LYS A 554 43.12 15.43 -13.32
C LYS A 554 44.58 15.59 -12.90
N ALA A 555 44.94 16.68 -12.19
CA ALA A 555 46.28 16.83 -11.61
C ALA A 555 46.54 15.81 -10.49
N THR A 556 45.49 15.22 -9.89
CA THR A 556 45.55 14.10 -8.95
C THR A 556 44.93 12.85 -9.58
N GLU A 557 45.74 12.05 -10.26
CA GLU A 557 45.28 10.89 -11.05
C GLU A 557 44.28 9.98 -10.32
N ALA A 558 43.01 10.00 -10.77
CA ALA A 558 41.97 9.20 -10.15
C ALA A 558 42.11 7.69 -10.49
N PRO A 559 42.27 6.79 -9.50
CA PRO A 559 42.57 5.39 -9.75
C PRO A 559 41.44 4.61 -10.43
N HIS A 560 40.18 5.04 -10.30
CA HIS A 560 39.02 4.38 -10.90
C HIS A 560 39.13 4.24 -12.43
N ALA A 561 39.67 5.24 -13.13
CA ALA A 561 39.74 5.23 -14.59
C ALA A 561 40.70 4.14 -15.12
N LYS A 562 41.78 3.88 -14.37
CA LYS A 562 42.74 2.81 -14.66
C LYS A 562 42.12 1.42 -14.42
N LEU A 563 41.30 1.28 -13.37
CA LEU A 563 40.55 0.05 -13.06
C LEU A 563 39.50 -0.27 -14.15
N ILE A 564 38.69 0.71 -14.57
CA ILE A 564 37.66 0.52 -15.62
C ILE A 564 38.30 0.12 -16.95
N LYS A 565 39.40 0.77 -17.35
CA LYS A 565 40.14 0.40 -18.58
C LYS A 565 40.62 -1.05 -18.51
N LYS A 566 41.22 -1.46 -17.38
CA LYS A 566 41.70 -2.85 -17.18
C LYS A 566 40.55 -3.88 -17.17
N ARG A 567 39.38 -3.53 -16.63
CA ARG A 567 38.16 -4.36 -16.66
C ARG A 567 37.69 -4.62 -18.09
N LEU A 568 37.58 -3.57 -18.91
CA LEU A 568 37.13 -3.68 -20.29
C LEU A 568 38.09 -4.53 -21.15
N GLN A 569 39.41 -4.33 -20.98
CA GLN A 569 40.43 -5.17 -21.62
C GLN A 569 40.31 -6.66 -21.24
N LEU A 570 39.91 -6.96 -20.00
CA LEU A 570 39.76 -8.33 -19.52
C LEU A 570 38.46 -9.00 -20.04
N LEU A 571 37.37 -8.24 -20.18
CA LEU A 571 36.13 -8.70 -20.84
C LEU A 571 36.38 -9.03 -22.31
N GLN A 572 37.07 -8.12 -23.03
CA GLN A 572 37.49 -8.32 -24.42
C GLN A 572 38.28 -9.62 -24.58
N ALA A 573 39.31 -9.82 -23.74
CA ALA A 573 40.15 -11.01 -23.78
C ALA A 573 39.41 -12.33 -23.44
N ILE A 574 38.37 -12.30 -22.60
CA ILE A 574 37.48 -13.45 -22.38
C ILE A 574 36.67 -13.74 -23.66
N GLN A 575 36.04 -12.72 -24.24
CA GLN A 575 35.17 -12.89 -25.41
C GLN A 575 35.94 -13.38 -26.65
N ASP A 576 37.14 -12.84 -26.89
CA ASP A 576 37.96 -13.23 -28.03
C ASP A 576 38.56 -14.65 -27.84
N HIS A 577 38.85 -15.04 -26.60
CA HIS A 577 39.24 -16.41 -26.26
C HIS A 577 38.07 -17.41 -26.41
N GLU A 578 36.86 -17.05 -25.97
CA GLU A 578 35.63 -17.87 -26.12
C GLU A 578 35.16 -17.96 -27.58
N ARG A 579 35.57 -17.01 -28.45
CA ARG A 579 35.42 -17.08 -29.92
C ARG A 579 36.46 -17.99 -30.60
N SER A 580 37.66 -18.12 -30.01
CA SER A 580 38.73 -18.96 -30.57
C SER A 580 38.44 -20.45 -30.36
N ARG A 581 38.78 -21.31 -31.33
CA ARG A 581 38.74 -22.76 -31.15
C ARG A 581 39.97 -23.17 -30.30
N PRO A 582 39.81 -23.67 -29.06
CA PRO A 582 40.95 -23.92 -28.18
C PRO A 582 41.75 -25.14 -28.65
N THR A 583 43.07 -24.99 -28.71
CA THR A 583 44.02 -26.08 -29.00
C THR A 583 44.24 -27.02 -27.81
N ASP A 584 44.26 -26.49 -26.58
CA ASP A 584 44.13 -27.28 -25.34
C ASP A 584 42.96 -26.77 -24.48
N ILE A 585 42.05 -27.69 -24.17
CA ILE A 585 40.90 -27.49 -23.29
C ILE A 585 41.36 -27.15 -21.86
N ARG A 586 42.48 -27.72 -21.38
CA ARG A 586 42.99 -27.48 -20.02
C ARG A 586 43.66 -26.12 -19.88
N GLU A 587 44.27 -25.57 -20.92
CA GLU A 587 44.74 -24.17 -20.94
C GLU A 587 43.59 -23.20 -21.06
N SER A 588 42.61 -23.47 -21.92
CA SER A 588 41.40 -22.66 -22.03
C SER A 588 40.65 -22.55 -20.68
N ALA A 589 40.45 -23.66 -19.99
CA ALA A 589 39.82 -23.68 -18.66
C ALA A 589 40.65 -22.93 -17.59
N ARG A 590 42.00 -22.99 -17.66
CA ARG A 590 42.89 -22.24 -16.76
C ARG A 590 42.80 -20.73 -17.02
N PHE A 591 42.84 -20.32 -18.29
CA PHE A 591 42.70 -18.91 -18.69
C PHE A 591 41.37 -18.33 -18.21
N LEU A 592 40.24 -18.97 -18.53
CA LEU A 592 38.90 -18.48 -18.15
C LEU A 592 38.72 -18.42 -16.62
N LYS A 593 39.26 -19.37 -15.87
CA LYS A 593 39.24 -19.36 -14.40
C LYS A 593 40.06 -18.20 -13.82
N GLN A 594 41.24 -17.93 -14.40
CA GLN A 594 42.11 -16.83 -13.96
C GLN A 594 41.52 -15.46 -14.34
N ALA A 595 41.01 -15.32 -15.56
CA ALA A 595 40.40 -14.10 -16.05
C ALA A 595 39.14 -13.75 -15.25
N ARG A 596 38.21 -14.69 -15.03
CA ARG A 596 37.02 -14.46 -14.20
C ARG A 596 37.37 -14.09 -12.74
N LYS A 597 38.47 -14.62 -12.19
CA LYS A 597 38.98 -14.25 -10.85
C LYS A 597 39.56 -12.83 -10.79
N GLU A 598 40.32 -12.41 -11.80
CA GLU A 598 40.80 -11.03 -11.90
C GLU A 598 39.66 -10.04 -12.19
N LEU A 599 38.62 -10.47 -12.92
CA LEU A 599 37.43 -9.67 -13.18
C LEU A 599 36.63 -9.43 -11.89
N ALA A 600 36.42 -10.47 -11.08
CA ALA A 600 35.82 -10.34 -9.75
C ALA A 600 36.64 -9.40 -8.82
N ARG A 601 37.98 -9.48 -8.85
CA ARG A 601 38.86 -8.56 -8.11
C ARG A 601 38.83 -7.11 -8.61
N LEU A 602 38.57 -6.91 -9.90
CA LEU A 602 38.38 -5.56 -10.46
C LEU A 602 36.99 -5.02 -10.11
N ASP A 603 35.96 -5.87 -10.11
CA ASP A 603 34.60 -5.50 -9.68
C ASP A 603 34.54 -5.17 -8.19
N GLU A 604 35.15 -6.00 -7.33
CA GLU A 604 35.32 -5.75 -5.90
C GLU A 604 36.01 -4.40 -5.63
N LYS A 605 37.08 -4.09 -6.39
CA LYS A 605 37.80 -2.81 -6.28
C LYS A 605 37.01 -1.61 -6.85
N LEU A 606 36.20 -1.83 -7.89
CA LEU A 606 35.34 -0.80 -8.45
C LEU A 606 34.18 -0.49 -7.49
N VAL A 607 33.56 -1.51 -6.89
CA VAL A 607 32.56 -1.34 -5.81
C VAL A 607 33.18 -0.56 -4.65
N SER A 608 34.40 -0.89 -4.20
CA SER A 608 35.08 -0.13 -3.13
C SER A 608 35.50 1.31 -3.50
N CYS A 609 35.23 1.77 -4.72
CA CYS A 609 35.63 3.09 -5.23
C CYS A 609 34.50 3.88 -5.91
N VAL A 610 33.35 3.25 -6.19
CA VAL A 610 32.34 3.77 -7.13
C VAL A 610 30.93 3.33 -6.72
N ASP A 611 30.37 4.01 -5.72
CA ASP A 611 28.91 4.10 -5.50
C ASP A 611 28.29 5.06 -6.54
N ILE A 612 28.46 4.77 -7.83
CA ILE A 612 27.92 5.56 -8.95
C ILE A 612 27.36 4.59 -10.00
N PRO A 613 26.11 4.79 -10.50
CA PRO A 613 25.55 3.99 -11.58
C PRO A 613 26.51 3.86 -12.76
N LEU A 614 26.89 2.63 -13.13
CA LEU A 614 27.93 2.36 -14.13
C LEU A 614 27.69 3.06 -15.49
N ALA A 615 26.42 3.26 -15.86
CA ALA A 615 25.98 3.96 -17.06
C ALA A 615 26.34 5.47 -17.10
N LEU A 616 26.59 6.09 -15.93
CA LEU A 616 27.08 7.47 -15.82
C LEU A 616 28.61 7.57 -15.89
N VAL A 617 29.32 6.45 -15.67
CA VAL A 617 30.79 6.39 -15.63
C VAL A 617 31.37 5.89 -16.96
N GLN A 618 30.58 5.18 -17.77
CA GLN A 618 30.95 4.81 -19.14
C GLN A 618 31.05 6.04 -20.06
N SER A 619 31.96 5.98 -21.04
CA SER A 619 32.09 7.03 -22.06
C SER A 619 30.77 7.20 -22.82
N PRO A 620 30.23 8.43 -22.93
CA PRO A 620 28.87 8.65 -23.40
C PRO A 620 28.70 8.15 -24.84
N VAL A 621 27.82 7.16 -25.00
CA VAL A 621 27.47 6.59 -26.32
C VAL A 621 26.42 7.47 -26.99
N GLY A 622 25.30 7.64 -26.31
CA GLY A 622 24.17 8.48 -26.71
C GLY A 622 23.22 8.72 -25.54
N PHE A 623 22.12 9.42 -25.84
CA PHE A 623 20.97 9.62 -24.98
C PHE A 623 19.71 9.69 -25.86
N HIS A 624 18.54 9.85 -25.23
CA HIS A 624 17.27 9.50 -25.85
C HIS A 624 17.26 8.04 -26.36
N SER A 625 17.63 7.12 -25.46
CA SER A 625 17.69 5.68 -25.76
C SER A 625 16.28 5.11 -25.91
N LEU A 626 15.99 4.45 -27.05
CA LEU A 626 14.72 3.73 -27.26
C LEU A 626 14.77 2.29 -26.75
N ALA A 627 15.95 1.65 -26.82
CA ALA A 627 16.18 0.31 -26.28
C ALA A 627 17.64 0.17 -25.85
N THR A 628 17.89 -0.57 -24.76
CA THR A 628 19.23 -0.81 -24.23
C THR A 628 19.39 -2.19 -23.59
N SER A 629 20.61 -2.68 -23.55
CA SER A 629 21.04 -3.87 -22.82
C SER A 629 22.47 -3.70 -22.30
N LYS A 630 22.99 -4.73 -21.63
CA LYS A 630 24.42 -4.84 -21.26
C LYS A 630 25.39 -4.73 -22.46
N THR A 631 24.94 -5.02 -23.67
CA THR A 631 25.79 -5.21 -24.86
C THR A 631 25.38 -4.41 -26.09
N ALA A 632 24.20 -3.82 -26.13
CA ALA A 632 23.71 -3.05 -27.27
C ALA A 632 22.78 -1.89 -26.85
N GLY A 633 22.51 -0.97 -27.76
CA GLY A 633 21.52 0.10 -27.52
C GLY A 633 21.27 1.01 -28.71
N ILE A 634 20.00 1.41 -28.86
CA ILE A 634 19.45 2.27 -29.91
C ILE A 634 19.21 3.65 -29.31
N HIS A 635 19.88 4.68 -29.87
CA HIS A 635 19.86 6.06 -29.38
C HIS A 635 19.33 7.00 -30.45
N LEU A 636 18.39 7.88 -30.10
CA LEU A 636 17.95 8.94 -30.99
C LEU A 636 18.95 10.10 -31.05
N VAL A 637 19.83 10.24 -30.05
CA VAL A 637 20.90 11.24 -30.03
C VAL A 637 22.24 10.62 -29.60
N MET A 638 23.13 10.33 -30.55
CA MET A 638 24.51 9.91 -30.26
C MET A 638 25.36 11.09 -29.77
N ALA A 639 26.28 10.84 -28.84
CA ALA A 639 27.12 11.89 -28.26
C ALA A 639 28.40 12.19 -29.08
N SER A 640 28.68 11.42 -30.13
CA SER A 640 29.94 11.48 -30.90
C SER A 640 29.75 12.03 -32.31
N GLY A 641 29.96 13.36 -32.46
CA GLY A 641 30.03 14.04 -33.76
C GLY A 641 28.72 14.64 -34.27
N GLY A 642 27.89 15.15 -33.37
CA GLY A 642 26.61 15.82 -33.68
C GLY A 642 25.39 15.00 -33.26
N ALA A 643 24.32 15.70 -32.89
CA ALA A 643 23.08 15.10 -32.39
C ALA A 643 22.31 14.41 -33.52
N ALA A 644 22.55 13.11 -33.68
CA ALA A 644 21.94 12.29 -34.72
C ALA A 644 21.68 10.86 -34.22
N VAL A 645 20.78 10.15 -34.88
CA VAL A 645 20.40 8.76 -34.55
C VAL A 645 21.61 7.83 -34.66
N GLY A 646 21.69 6.81 -33.80
CA GLY A 646 22.70 5.76 -33.91
C GLY A 646 22.46 4.54 -33.05
N LEU A 647 23.24 3.50 -33.33
CA LEU A 647 23.23 2.23 -32.62
C LEU A 647 24.63 1.92 -32.08
N HIS A 648 24.69 1.03 -31.10
CA HIS A 648 25.93 0.37 -30.71
C HIS A 648 25.73 -1.09 -30.34
N THR A 649 26.80 -1.85 -30.51
CA THR A 649 27.07 -3.13 -29.84
C THR A 649 28.26 -2.95 -28.90
N PHE A 650 28.76 -4.06 -28.33
CA PHE A 650 29.93 -4.10 -27.46
C PHE A 650 31.21 -3.57 -28.16
N ASP A 651 31.42 -3.92 -29.43
CA ASP A 651 32.61 -3.59 -30.22
C ASP A 651 32.40 -2.41 -31.20
N ARG A 652 31.16 -2.18 -31.68
CA ARG A 652 30.87 -1.23 -32.76
C ARG A 652 29.91 -0.12 -32.35
N LYS A 653 30.06 1.04 -32.98
CA LYS A 653 29.17 2.20 -32.84
C LYS A 653 28.90 2.75 -34.25
N VAL A 654 27.64 3.06 -34.53
CA VAL A 654 27.19 3.61 -35.81
C VAL A 654 26.32 4.85 -35.58
N ARG A 655 26.42 5.81 -36.48
CA ARG A 655 25.66 7.06 -36.51
C ARG A 655 25.16 7.29 -37.92
N PHE A 656 23.88 7.60 -38.03
CA PHE A 656 23.20 7.89 -39.29
C PHE A 656 23.19 9.40 -39.55
N LYS A 657 23.05 9.81 -40.81
CA LYS A 657 22.78 11.19 -41.22
C LYS A 657 21.28 11.50 -41.09
N ALA A 658 20.73 11.26 -39.90
CA ALA A 658 19.32 11.40 -39.59
C ALA A 658 19.14 12.19 -38.29
N ASP A 659 18.38 13.28 -38.36
CA ASP A 659 17.73 13.92 -37.20
C ASP A 659 16.24 13.53 -37.23
N VAL A 660 15.64 13.35 -36.06
CA VAL A 660 14.25 12.87 -35.94
C VAL A 660 13.34 14.07 -35.70
N PRO A 661 12.29 14.28 -36.52
CA PRO A 661 11.33 15.35 -36.31
C PRO A 661 10.73 15.31 -34.90
N ARG A 662 10.47 16.50 -34.35
CA ARG A 662 9.98 16.69 -32.98
C ARG A 662 8.56 17.28 -33.01
N GLU A 663 7.90 17.22 -31.86
CA GLU A 663 6.56 17.77 -31.58
C GLU A 663 5.43 17.21 -32.46
N ARG A 664 5.69 16.08 -33.14
CA ARG A 664 4.70 15.25 -33.83
C ARG A 664 5.02 13.76 -33.63
N TRP A 665 4.05 12.91 -33.94
CA TRP A 665 4.30 11.48 -34.12
C TRP A 665 5.19 11.25 -35.33
N VAL A 666 6.20 10.40 -35.15
CA VAL A 666 7.15 9.93 -36.17
C VAL A 666 7.26 8.42 -36.07
N HIS A 667 7.18 7.71 -37.20
CA HIS A 667 7.56 6.30 -37.25
C HIS A 667 9.06 6.21 -37.45
N VAL A 668 9.77 5.51 -36.58
CA VAL A 668 11.21 5.24 -36.70
C VAL A 668 11.38 3.73 -36.74
N ALA A 669 12.01 3.23 -37.81
CA ALA A 669 12.33 1.81 -37.94
C ALA A 669 13.80 1.58 -38.26
N PHE A 670 14.31 0.47 -37.74
CA PHE A 670 15.67 0.01 -37.97
C PHE A 670 15.62 -1.41 -38.56
N ASN A 671 16.17 -1.55 -39.75
CA ASN A 671 16.31 -2.83 -40.46
C ASN A 671 17.77 -3.27 -40.40
N ALA A 672 18.07 -4.42 -39.82
CA ALA A 672 19.42 -4.97 -39.77
C ALA A 672 19.54 -6.28 -40.54
N THR A 673 20.58 -6.35 -41.37
CA THR A 673 21.08 -7.57 -42.02
C THR A 673 22.36 -8.03 -41.31
N ALA A 674 22.98 -9.11 -41.77
CA ALA A 674 24.29 -9.53 -41.26
C ALA A 674 25.43 -8.57 -41.67
N GLU A 675 25.21 -7.72 -42.68
CA GLU A 675 26.23 -6.87 -43.31
C GLU A 675 25.98 -5.37 -43.11
N SER A 676 24.74 -4.95 -42.89
CA SER A 676 24.33 -3.55 -42.79
C SER A 676 23.16 -3.32 -41.84
N VAL A 677 23.01 -2.07 -41.40
CA VAL A 677 21.80 -1.55 -40.74
C VAL A 677 21.32 -0.28 -41.45
N GLN A 678 20.03 -0.22 -41.73
CA GLN A 678 19.33 0.88 -42.39
C GLN A 678 18.34 1.53 -41.42
N VAL A 679 18.28 2.86 -41.40
CA VAL A 679 17.26 3.62 -40.65
C VAL A 679 16.20 4.18 -41.59
N LEU A 680 14.94 4.04 -41.18
CA LEU A 680 13.77 4.56 -41.86
C LEU A 680 13.03 5.56 -40.96
N ILE A 681 12.55 6.65 -41.53
CA ILE A 681 11.73 7.68 -40.87
C ILE A 681 10.45 7.87 -41.67
N ASP A 682 9.30 7.80 -41.00
CA ASP A 682 7.96 7.80 -41.61
C ASP A 682 7.82 6.79 -42.78
N GLY A 683 8.48 5.64 -42.65
CA GLY A 683 8.54 4.57 -43.64
C GLY A 683 9.49 4.80 -44.83
N LEU A 684 10.22 5.91 -44.89
CA LEU A 684 11.19 6.22 -45.95
C LEU A 684 12.63 5.92 -45.46
N PRO A 685 13.48 5.22 -46.23
CA PRO A 685 14.88 4.99 -45.86
C PRO A 685 15.69 6.29 -45.94
N VAL A 686 16.51 6.56 -44.91
CA VAL A 686 17.26 7.84 -44.77
C VAL A 686 18.77 7.65 -44.88
N ASP A 687 19.32 6.61 -44.26
CA ASP A 687 20.75 6.28 -44.30
C ASP A 687 20.96 4.78 -44.01
N GLU A 688 22.03 4.20 -44.57
CA GLU A 688 22.39 2.79 -44.39
C GLU A 688 23.89 2.65 -44.16
N ARG A 689 24.27 1.75 -43.24
CA ARG A 689 25.64 1.66 -42.71
C ARG A 689 26.10 0.22 -42.53
N PRO A 690 27.33 -0.12 -42.91
CA PRO A 690 27.85 -1.47 -42.78
C PRO A 690 28.16 -1.84 -41.32
N GLY A 691 27.93 -3.12 -40.98
CA GLY A 691 28.26 -3.74 -39.70
C GLY A 691 27.13 -4.61 -39.15
N GLU A 692 27.50 -5.68 -38.43
CA GLU A 692 26.58 -6.49 -37.63
C GLU A 692 26.17 -5.69 -36.36
N PHE A 693 24.86 -5.51 -36.16
CA PHE A 693 24.31 -4.89 -34.95
C PHE A 693 23.21 -5.77 -34.36
N HIS A 694 23.20 -5.96 -33.05
CA HIS A 694 22.15 -6.71 -32.35
C HIS A 694 21.03 -5.76 -31.88
N LEU A 695 19.79 -6.26 -31.85
CA LEU A 695 18.65 -5.59 -31.26
C LEU A 695 18.63 -5.80 -29.74
N PRO A 696 18.59 -4.74 -28.90
CA PRO A 696 18.58 -4.90 -27.45
C PRO A 696 17.29 -5.56 -26.96
N MET A 697 17.42 -6.63 -26.16
CA MET A 697 16.28 -7.42 -25.65
C MET A 697 16.05 -7.29 -24.13
N GLU A 698 16.84 -6.45 -23.45
CA GLU A 698 16.78 -6.24 -22.00
C GLU A 698 15.82 -5.11 -21.59
N LEU A 699 15.95 -3.90 -22.15
CA LEU A 699 15.10 -2.73 -21.84
C LEU A 699 14.55 -2.05 -23.10
N VAL A 700 13.32 -1.54 -23.03
CA VAL A 700 12.88 -0.36 -23.81
C VAL A 700 13.02 0.88 -22.93
N GLY A 701 13.58 1.95 -23.47
CA GLY A 701 14.18 3.02 -22.69
C GLY A 701 15.56 2.66 -22.14
N ALA A 702 15.97 3.34 -21.07
CA ALA A 702 17.20 3.07 -20.31
C ALA A 702 17.08 3.57 -18.86
N LYS A 703 18.00 3.12 -17.99
CA LYS A 703 18.00 3.47 -16.55
C LYS A 703 18.46 4.90 -16.23
N GLU A 704 19.18 5.57 -17.13
CA GLU A 704 19.77 6.92 -16.90
C GLU A 704 19.80 7.86 -18.13
N LYS A 705 19.65 7.31 -19.34
CA LYS A 705 19.75 8.03 -20.62
C LYS A 705 18.59 7.71 -21.57
N SER A 706 17.43 7.37 -21.02
CA SER A 706 16.22 7.04 -21.74
C SER A 706 15.74 8.19 -22.64
N PHE A 707 14.83 7.88 -23.56
CA PHE A 707 14.05 8.90 -24.23
C PHE A 707 13.05 9.58 -23.29
N ARG A 708 12.61 10.77 -23.70
CA ARG A 708 11.65 11.62 -23.02
C ARG A 708 10.63 12.06 -24.07
N GLY A 709 9.35 11.89 -23.77
CA GLY A 709 8.28 12.00 -24.76
C GLY A 709 7.25 10.89 -24.65
N HIS A 710 6.50 10.63 -25.72
CA HIS A 710 5.49 9.58 -25.78
C HIS A 710 5.91 8.47 -26.76
N LEU A 711 5.44 7.25 -26.49
CA LEU A 711 5.77 6.05 -27.26
C LEU A 711 4.52 5.20 -27.47
N GLN A 712 4.39 4.63 -28.66
CA GLN A 712 3.30 3.73 -29.02
C GLN A 712 3.81 2.65 -30.00
N GLU A 713 3.08 1.54 -30.14
CA GLU A 713 3.24 0.60 -31.26
C GLU A 713 4.68 0.08 -31.51
N VAL A 714 5.37 -0.37 -30.46
CA VAL A 714 6.73 -0.93 -30.56
C VAL A 714 6.67 -2.37 -31.08
N ARG A 715 7.34 -2.67 -32.20
CA ARG A 715 7.24 -3.96 -32.91
C ARG A 715 8.62 -4.51 -33.22
N TYR A 716 8.95 -5.69 -32.69
CA TYR A 716 10.24 -6.36 -32.93
C TYR A 716 10.02 -7.60 -33.79
N TRP A 717 10.81 -7.76 -34.86
CA TRP A 717 10.71 -8.85 -35.83
C TRP A 717 12.04 -9.60 -35.93
N SER A 718 12.00 -10.93 -36.04
CA SER A 718 13.19 -11.77 -36.30
C SER A 718 13.47 -11.97 -37.79
N VAL A 719 13.14 -10.96 -38.60
CA VAL A 719 13.34 -10.89 -40.05
C VAL A 719 13.55 -9.42 -40.44
N ASN A 720 14.27 -9.18 -41.53
CA ASN A 720 14.29 -7.87 -42.19
C ASN A 720 12.95 -7.63 -42.91
N ARG A 721 12.41 -6.40 -42.91
CA ARG A 721 11.16 -6.04 -43.60
C ARG A 721 11.46 -5.08 -44.75
N THR A 722 10.78 -5.23 -45.89
CA THR A 722 10.91 -4.27 -46.99
C THR A 722 10.29 -2.91 -46.61
N THR A 723 10.76 -1.84 -47.26
CA THR A 723 10.21 -0.47 -47.11
C THR A 723 8.69 -0.44 -47.38
N ALA A 724 8.23 -1.15 -48.40
CA ALA A 724 6.81 -1.25 -48.75
C ALA A 724 5.97 -1.98 -47.67
N GLU A 725 6.46 -3.09 -47.12
CA GLU A 725 5.80 -3.79 -45.99
C GLU A 725 5.75 -2.94 -44.73
N ILE A 726 6.75 -2.07 -44.49
CA ILE A 726 6.74 -1.13 -43.38
C ILE A 726 5.70 -0.03 -43.64
N GLN A 727 5.74 0.64 -44.78
CA GLN A 727 4.80 1.72 -45.13
C GLN A 727 3.33 1.27 -45.11
N ALA A 728 3.04 0.06 -45.59
CA ALA A 728 1.69 -0.51 -45.60
C ALA A 728 1.17 -0.86 -44.19
N ALA A 729 2.06 -1.20 -43.25
CA ALA A 729 1.69 -1.70 -41.92
C ALA A 729 1.93 -0.70 -40.77
N MET A 730 2.69 0.38 -40.97
CA MET A 730 3.04 1.30 -39.88
C MET A 730 1.82 2.06 -39.31
N ARG A 731 0.78 2.31 -40.12
CA ARG A 731 -0.44 3.05 -39.71
C ARG A 731 -1.63 2.15 -39.32
N ASP A 732 -1.50 0.82 -39.31
CA ASP A 732 -2.51 -0.08 -38.74
C ASP A 732 -1.91 -0.99 -37.67
N THR A 733 -2.77 -1.39 -36.75
CA THR A 733 -2.58 -2.47 -35.77
C THR A 733 -2.28 -3.81 -36.45
N LEU A 734 -1.30 -4.54 -35.94
CA LEU A 734 -0.81 -5.76 -36.60
C LEU A 734 -1.68 -6.99 -36.30
N THR A 735 -1.84 -7.86 -37.31
CA THR A 735 -2.23 -9.26 -37.08
C THR A 735 -1.00 -10.06 -36.66
N LEU A 736 -1.14 -10.89 -35.61
CA LEU A 736 -0.04 -11.69 -35.07
C LEU A 736 0.44 -12.73 -36.09
N THR A 737 1.76 -12.79 -36.33
CA THR A 737 2.38 -13.67 -37.33
C THR A 737 3.67 -14.32 -36.81
N PRO A 738 4.09 -15.49 -37.33
CA PRO A 738 5.27 -16.20 -36.83
C PRO A 738 6.60 -15.43 -36.76
N PRO A 739 6.91 -14.43 -37.62
CA PRO A 739 8.16 -13.66 -37.53
C PRO A 739 8.15 -12.51 -36.50
N LEU A 740 6.99 -12.15 -35.94
CA LEU A 740 6.85 -11.08 -34.95
C LEU A 740 7.39 -11.57 -33.59
N ARG A 741 8.55 -11.08 -33.14
CA ARG A 741 9.23 -11.53 -31.93
C ARG A 741 8.63 -10.95 -30.64
N ALA A 742 8.13 -9.72 -30.71
CA ALA A 742 7.40 -9.01 -29.66
C ALA A 742 6.57 -7.86 -30.26
N TYR A 743 5.45 -7.50 -29.63
CA TYR A 743 4.61 -6.36 -30.01
C TYR A 743 3.96 -5.71 -28.80
N TRP A 744 4.25 -4.43 -28.57
CA TRP A 744 3.68 -3.63 -27.49
C TRP A 744 2.91 -2.45 -28.08
N THR A 745 1.57 -2.50 -27.98
CA THR A 745 0.70 -1.41 -28.47
C THR A 745 0.77 -0.17 -27.58
N LEU A 746 1.11 -0.35 -26.29
CA LEU A 746 1.22 0.70 -25.27
C LEU A 746 -0.08 1.48 -25.06
N GLU A 747 -1.18 0.74 -24.89
CA GLU A 747 -2.53 1.29 -24.70
C GLU A 747 -3.12 0.93 -23.33
N GLU A 748 -2.34 0.35 -22.42
CA GLU A 748 -2.88 -0.28 -21.21
C GLU A 748 -3.54 0.70 -20.24
N GLY A 749 -3.06 1.96 -20.21
CA GLY A 749 -3.71 3.11 -19.57
C GLY A 749 -3.64 3.15 -18.04
N MET A 750 -3.32 2.04 -17.38
CA MET A 750 -3.10 2.00 -15.93
C MET A 750 -2.25 0.80 -15.51
N GLY A 751 -1.68 0.88 -14.31
CA GLY A 751 -0.84 -0.16 -13.73
C GLY A 751 0.65 -0.04 -14.09
N ALA A 752 1.47 -0.82 -13.39
CA ALA A 752 2.93 -0.77 -13.46
C ALA A 752 3.55 -1.85 -14.38
N PHE A 753 2.83 -2.28 -15.42
CA PHE A 753 3.31 -3.30 -16.36
C PHE A 753 2.72 -3.13 -17.76
N VAL A 754 3.39 -3.69 -18.76
CA VAL A 754 3.01 -3.71 -20.20
C VAL A 754 3.07 -5.14 -20.74
N ASP A 755 2.03 -5.60 -21.43
CA ASP A 755 1.96 -6.95 -22.03
C ASP A 755 2.46 -6.97 -23.48
N ASP A 756 3.31 -7.95 -23.80
CA ASP A 756 3.55 -8.34 -25.20
C ASP A 756 2.28 -8.99 -25.77
N VAL A 757 1.70 -8.32 -26.77
CA VAL A 757 0.50 -8.73 -27.49
C VAL A 757 0.75 -10.02 -28.29
N SER A 758 2.00 -10.29 -28.68
CA SER A 758 2.36 -11.54 -29.37
C SER A 758 2.50 -12.75 -28.44
N GLY A 759 2.57 -12.54 -27.12
CA GLY A 759 2.64 -13.61 -26.11
C GLY A 759 3.97 -14.39 -26.08
N ARG A 760 5.04 -13.81 -26.62
CA ARG A 760 6.37 -14.41 -26.83
C ARG A 760 7.45 -13.87 -25.90
N VAL A 761 7.13 -12.82 -25.16
CA VAL A 761 7.97 -12.19 -24.15
C VAL A 761 7.18 -12.10 -22.83
N PRO A 762 7.83 -12.22 -21.64
CA PRO A 762 7.16 -11.96 -20.37
C PRO A 762 6.55 -10.55 -20.29
N ARG A 763 5.63 -10.33 -19.34
CA ARG A 763 5.09 -8.99 -19.11
C ARG A 763 6.17 -8.08 -18.52
N ALA A 764 6.43 -6.96 -19.17
CA ALA A 764 7.47 -6.02 -18.75
C ALA A 764 6.98 -5.10 -17.62
N PRO A 765 7.63 -5.04 -16.44
CA PRO A 765 7.36 -3.99 -15.47
C PRO A 765 7.80 -2.62 -15.98
N LEU A 766 7.04 -1.60 -15.56
CA LEU A 766 7.18 -0.19 -15.92
C LEU A 766 7.83 0.58 -14.77
N HIS A 767 8.97 1.23 -15.05
CA HIS A 767 9.72 2.03 -14.09
C HIS A 767 9.85 3.47 -14.58
N HIS A 768 9.59 4.46 -13.70
CA HIS A 768 9.76 5.91 -13.94
C HIS A 768 9.14 6.49 -15.23
N ALA A 769 8.11 5.83 -15.77
CA ALA A 769 7.27 6.31 -16.86
C ALA A 769 5.80 6.03 -16.48
N THR A 770 4.87 6.77 -17.08
CA THR A 770 3.46 6.81 -16.67
C THR A 770 2.52 6.74 -17.88
N TRP A 771 1.24 6.49 -17.64
CA TRP A 771 0.22 6.50 -18.68
C TRP A 771 -0.27 7.92 -18.96
N SER A 772 -0.44 8.25 -20.23
CA SER A 772 -1.03 9.51 -20.69
C SER A 772 -2.21 9.21 -21.59
N HIS A 773 -3.37 9.78 -21.27
CA HIS A 773 -4.63 9.56 -21.99
C HIS A 773 -4.84 10.60 -23.09
N TYR A 774 -5.49 10.23 -24.18
CA TYR A 774 -5.87 11.14 -25.28
C TYR A 774 -7.12 11.98 -24.90
N THR A 775 -7.04 12.68 -23.77
CA THR A 775 -7.98 13.75 -23.39
C THR A 775 -7.93 14.89 -24.40
N ALA A 776 -8.97 15.73 -24.46
CA ALA A 776 -9.02 16.86 -25.40
C ALA A 776 -7.73 17.73 -25.43
N ALA A 777 -7.13 18.01 -24.27
CA ALA A 777 -5.88 18.79 -24.16
C ALA A 777 -4.63 18.03 -24.66
N ASN A 778 -4.58 16.70 -24.49
CA ASN A 778 -3.48 15.88 -25.00
C ASN A 778 -3.65 15.60 -26.50
N LEU A 779 -4.88 15.44 -27.00
CA LEU A 779 -5.17 15.35 -28.43
C LEU A 779 -4.74 16.63 -29.17
N GLN A 780 -5.01 17.81 -28.58
CA GLN A 780 -4.54 19.10 -29.12
C GLN A 780 -3.00 19.22 -29.16
N ARG A 781 -2.28 18.54 -28.26
CA ARG A 781 -0.80 18.58 -28.18
C ARG A 781 -0.11 17.53 -29.05
N LEU A 782 -0.60 16.29 -29.01
CA LEU A 782 0.03 15.14 -29.66
C LEU A 782 -0.43 14.97 -31.13
N GLY A 783 -1.57 15.58 -31.48
CA GLY A 783 -2.30 15.28 -32.70
C GLY A 783 -3.05 13.95 -32.60
N ASP A 784 -3.61 13.51 -33.73
CA ASP A 784 -4.25 12.20 -33.81
C ASP A 784 -3.24 11.07 -33.54
N PRO A 785 -3.66 9.99 -32.84
CA PRO A 785 -2.82 8.83 -32.59
C PRO A 785 -2.39 8.13 -33.89
N PRO A 786 -1.17 7.55 -33.95
CA PRO A 786 -0.54 7.11 -35.20
C PRO A 786 -1.15 5.86 -35.87
N THR A 787 -1.95 5.08 -35.13
CA THR A 787 -2.67 3.88 -35.58
C THR A 787 -4.12 3.91 -35.06
N PRO A 788 -5.06 3.10 -35.56
CA PRO A 788 -6.28 2.74 -34.83
C PRO A 788 -5.96 2.13 -33.45
N SER A 789 -6.87 2.20 -32.48
CA SER A 789 -6.63 1.54 -31.19
C SER A 789 -6.76 0.02 -31.31
N TYR A 790 -5.72 -0.70 -30.86
CA TYR A 790 -5.74 -2.15 -30.76
C TYR A 790 -6.85 -2.62 -29.80
N ARG A 791 -7.00 -1.93 -28.66
CA ARG A 791 -8.10 -2.20 -27.72
C ARG A 791 -9.46 -2.07 -28.40
N GLN A 792 -9.70 -0.99 -29.15
CA GLN A 792 -10.97 -0.79 -29.86
C GLN A 792 -11.23 -1.84 -30.96
N ARG A 793 -10.20 -2.27 -31.70
CA ARG A 793 -10.28 -3.38 -32.68
C ARG A 793 -10.66 -4.72 -32.02
N HIS A 794 -10.28 -4.91 -30.76
CA HIS A 794 -10.49 -6.14 -29.99
C HIS A 794 -11.57 -6.03 -28.88
N MET A 795 -12.42 -5.00 -28.91
CA MET A 795 -13.61 -4.86 -28.03
C MET A 795 -14.70 -5.91 -28.34
N CYS A 796 -15.60 -6.18 -27.38
CA CYS A 796 -16.67 -7.16 -27.54
C CYS A 796 -17.69 -6.72 -28.61
N PRO A 797 -17.80 -7.40 -29.77
CA PRO A 797 -18.69 -6.96 -30.86
C PRO A 797 -20.17 -7.00 -30.47
N VAL A 798 -20.54 -7.84 -29.50
CA VAL A 798 -21.89 -7.88 -28.91
C VAL A 798 -22.18 -6.59 -28.13
N VAL A 799 -21.24 -6.14 -27.29
CA VAL A 799 -21.40 -4.93 -26.49
C VAL A 799 -21.31 -3.69 -27.38
N THR A 800 -20.37 -3.63 -28.33
CA THR A 800 -20.29 -2.52 -29.32
C THR A 800 -21.61 -2.39 -30.10
N ARG A 801 -22.20 -3.51 -30.54
CA ARG A 801 -23.51 -3.51 -31.21
C ARG A 801 -24.64 -3.06 -30.26
N ARG A 802 -24.64 -3.50 -29.01
CA ARG A 802 -25.63 -3.08 -27.99
C ARG A 802 -25.54 -1.59 -27.71
N ASN A 803 -24.34 -1.07 -27.47
CA ASN A 803 -24.08 0.33 -27.16
C ASN A 803 -24.41 1.23 -28.37
N LEU A 804 -24.11 0.79 -29.60
CA LEU A 804 -24.54 1.47 -30.84
C LEU A 804 -26.07 1.51 -31.00
N LEU A 805 -26.77 0.44 -30.64
CA LEU A 805 -28.25 0.40 -30.66
C LEU A 805 -28.86 1.29 -29.57
N ALA A 806 -28.27 1.34 -28.38
CA ALA A 806 -28.68 2.23 -27.29
C ALA A 806 -28.44 3.71 -27.64
N SER A 807 -27.27 4.05 -28.17
CA SER A 807 -26.96 5.40 -28.68
C SER A 807 -27.92 5.81 -29.81
N LYS A 808 -28.17 4.92 -30.78
CA LYS A 808 -29.20 5.15 -31.82
C LYS A 808 -30.61 5.25 -31.25
N HIS A 809 -30.92 4.66 -30.10
CA HIS A 809 -32.21 4.85 -29.40
C HIS A 809 -32.29 6.22 -28.74
N GLN A 810 -31.25 6.63 -28.00
CA GLN A 810 -31.13 7.97 -27.40
C GLN A 810 -31.22 9.07 -28.45
N MET A 811 -30.48 8.96 -29.56
CA MET A 811 -30.57 9.90 -30.71
C MET A 811 -31.97 9.95 -31.34
N ARG A 812 -32.77 8.89 -31.23
CA ARG A 812 -34.18 8.87 -31.70
C ARG A 812 -35.17 9.42 -30.68
N GLN A 813 -34.79 9.47 -29.40
CA GLN A 813 -35.57 10.04 -28.29
C GLN A 813 -35.22 11.52 -28.02
N ALA A 814 -34.05 11.98 -28.46
CA ALA A 814 -33.57 13.35 -28.29
C ALA A 814 -34.68 14.38 -28.61
N SER A 815 -35.01 15.19 -27.60
CA SER A 815 -35.84 16.38 -27.74
C SER A 815 -34.98 17.60 -28.02
N ALA A 816 -35.56 18.57 -28.71
CA ALA A 816 -35.01 19.90 -28.85
C ALA A 816 -36.13 20.92 -28.64
N VAL A 817 -35.77 22.11 -28.16
CA VAL A 817 -36.70 23.24 -28.09
C VAL A 817 -37.19 23.59 -29.50
N CYS A 818 -38.50 23.80 -29.64
CA CYS A 818 -39.12 24.15 -30.91
C CYS A 818 -38.48 25.37 -31.58
N SER A 819 -37.95 25.18 -32.81
CA SER A 819 -37.25 26.22 -33.57
C SER A 819 -38.14 27.39 -34.02
N GLN A 820 -39.47 27.26 -33.91
CA GLN A 820 -40.43 28.37 -34.10
C GLN A 820 -40.65 29.20 -32.82
N GLY A 821 -39.90 28.92 -31.74
CA GLY A 821 -39.82 29.77 -30.54
C GLY A 821 -40.90 29.53 -29.48
N CYS A 822 -41.71 28.47 -29.59
CA CYS A 822 -42.84 28.26 -28.67
C CYS A 822 -42.45 27.64 -27.30
N GLY A 823 -41.15 27.54 -27.00
CA GLY A 823 -40.63 27.08 -25.70
C GLY A 823 -40.85 25.60 -25.35
N GLN A 824 -41.47 24.81 -26.23
CA GLN A 824 -41.73 23.38 -25.98
C GLN A 824 -40.55 22.52 -26.42
N ASP A 825 -40.10 21.61 -25.55
CA ASP A 825 -39.19 20.52 -25.91
C ASP A 825 -39.96 19.42 -26.65
N VAL A 826 -39.57 19.17 -27.90
CA VAL A 826 -40.24 18.24 -28.79
C VAL A 826 -39.23 17.20 -29.29
N PRO A 827 -39.53 15.88 -29.20
CA PRO A 827 -38.69 14.84 -29.80
C PRO A 827 -38.41 15.16 -31.28
N VAL A 828 -37.15 15.14 -31.71
CA VAL A 828 -36.75 15.63 -33.05
C VAL A 828 -37.55 14.98 -34.19
N LYS A 829 -37.91 13.70 -34.05
CA LYS A 829 -38.80 12.98 -34.98
C LYS A 829 -40.21 13.57 -35.12
N ARG A 830 -40.76 14.14 -34.04
CA ARG A 830 -42.09 14.80 -34.03
C ARG A 830 -42.02 16.28 -34.39
N MET A 831 -40.83 16.90 -34.45
CA MET A 831 -40.67 18.33 -34.70
C MET A 831 -41.40 18.81 -35.97
N GLN A 832 -41.45 18.00 -37.04
CA GLN A 832 -42.21 18.31 -38.24
C GLN A 832 -43.74 18.32 -38.01
N ILE A 833 -44.28 17.30 -37.33
CA ILE A 833 -45.72 17.21 -36.96
C ILE A 833 -46.08 18.35 -36.01
N HIS A 834 -45.20 18.66 -35.07
CA HIS A 834 -45.34 19.78 -34.17
C HIS A 834 -45.43 21.12 -34.93
N HIS A 835 -44.45 21.43 -35.79
CA HIS A 835 -44.49 22.64 -36.62
C HIS A 835 -45.72 22.73 -37.55
N ALA A 836 -46.25 21.59 -38.02
CA ALA A 836 -47.39 21.56 -38.94
C ALA A 836 -48.76 21.67 -38.24
N CYS A 837 -48.93 21.03 -37.07
CA CYS A 837 -50.23 20.81 -36.45
C CYS A 837 -50.35 21.35 -35.03
N GLU A 838 -49.32 21.16 -34.20
CA GLU A 838 -49.40 21.33 -32.73
C GLU A 838 -48.91 22.70 -32.26
N CYS A 839 -47.93 23.29 -32.95
CA CYS A 839 -47.23 24.50 -32.52
C CYS A 839 -48.17 25.73 -32.50
N PRO A 840 -48.19 26.54 -31.42
CA PRO A 840 -48.94 27.80 -31.38
C PRO A 840 -48.45 28.87 -32.37
N HIS A 841 -47.16 28.82 -32.77
CA HIS A 841 -46.56 29.77 -33.71
C HIS A 841 -46.57 29.29 -35.16
N ARG A 842 -47.19 28.13 -35.45
CA ARG A 842 -47.25 27.57 -36.80
C ARG A 842 -47.83 28.55 -37.81
N SER A 843 -47.32 28.48 -39.03
CA SER A 843 -47.85 29.24 -40.16
C SER A 843 -49.07 28.53 -40.74
N VAL A 844 -50.18 29.25 -40.87
CA VAL A 844 -51.44 28.76 -41.45
C VAL A 844 -51.89 29.66 -42.59
N VAL A 845 -52.57 29.09 -43.57
CA VAL A 845 -53.23 29.83 -44.66
C VAL A 845 -54.58 30.37 -44.16
N CYS A 846 -54.98 31.55 -44.59
CA CYS A 846 -56.32 32.06 -44.33
C CYS A 846 -57.41 31.15 -44.94
N PRO A 847 -58.43 30.73 -44.17
CA PRO A 847 -59.50 29.85 -44.67
C PRO A 847 -60.55 30.55 -45.56
N GLU A 848 -60.48 31.88 -45.76
CA GLU A 848 -61.36 32.52 -46.74
C GLU A 848 -60.88 32.24 -48.17
N ALA A 849 -61.74 31.64 -48.98
CA ALA A 849 -61.51 31.46 -50.40
C ALA A 849 -61.24 32.83 -51.07
N GLY A 850 -60.05 32.97 -51.67
CA GLY A 850 -59.58 34.22 -52.28
C GLY A 850 -58.67 35.10 -51.41
N CYS A 851 -58.43 34.76 -50.13
CA CYS A 851 -57.46 35.50 -49.30
C CYS A 851 -56.02 34.98 -49.47
N GLY A 852 -55.79 33.68 -49.30
CA GLY A 852 -54.49 33.02 -49.54
C GLY A 852 -53.33 33.40 -48.61
N VAL A 853 -53.45 34.46 -47.79
CA VAL A 853 -52.39 34.94 -46.90
C VAL A 853 -51.95 33.86 -45.91
N VAL A 854 -50.64 33.64 -45.82
CA VAL A 854 -49.99 32.80 -44.81
C VAL A 854 -49.58 33.67 -43.62
N PHE A 855 -49.95 33.28 -42.40
CA PHE A 855 -49.67 34.03 -41.17
C PHE A 855 -49.35 33.09 -40.00
N ARG A 856 -48.58 33.55 -39.01
CA ARG A 856 -48.37 32.81 -37.76
C ARG A 856 -49.66 32.84 -36.94
N LEU A 857 -50.17 31.67 -36.53
CA LEU A 857 -51.46 31.56 -35.84
C LEU A 857 -51.55 32.47 -34.59
N SER A 858 -50.48 32.55 -33.80
CA SER A 858 -50.38 33.40 -32.61
C SER A 858 -50.39 34.91 -32.85
N GLN A 859 -50.18 35.37 -34.09
CA GLN A 859 -50.17 36.80 -34.45
C GLN A 859 -51.45 37.24 -35.18
N GLY A 860 -52.19 36.29 -35.75
CA GLY A 860 -53.39 36.58 -36.55
C GLY A 860 -53.08 37.29 -37.88
N HIS A 861 -54.13 37.69 -38.59
CA HIS A 861 -54.08 38.66 -39.70
C HIS A 861 -55.45 39.30 -39.91
N SER A 862 -55.49 40.51 -40.49
CA SER A 862 -56.73 41.12 -41.00
C SER A 862 -57.08 40.53 -42.37
N CYS A 863 -58.34 40.23 -42.63
CA CYS A 863 -58.77 39.50 -43.82
C CYS A 863 -59.85 40.26 -44.60
N VAL A 864 -59.41 41.02 -45.61
CA VAL A 864 -60.27 41.84 -46.49
C VAL A 864 -61.46 41.06 -47.06
N VAL A 865 -61.27 39.78 -47.42
CA VAL A 865 -62.34 38.91 -47.95
C VAL A 865 -63.41 38.61 -46.89
N ARG A 866 -63.01 38.37 -45.63
CA ARG A 866 -63.93 38.12 -44.50
C ARG A 866 -64.74 39.37 -44.19
N ASP A 867 -64.08 40.52 -44.18
CA ASP A 867 -64.71 41.79 -43.84
C ASP A 867 -65.65 42.26 -44.96
N ARG A 868 -65.27 42.10 -46.23
CA ARG A 868 -66.18 42.32 -47.37
C ARG A 868 -67.37 41.37 -47.39
N ARG A 869 -67.21 40.11 -46.95
CA ARG A 869 -68.34 39.18 -46.74
C ARG A 869 -69.30 39.67 -45.66
N ARG A 870 -68.80 40.20 -44.54
CA ARG A 870 -69.61 40.77 -43.45
C ARG A 870 -70.43 41.97 -43.93
N GLU A 871 -69.81 42.88 -44.69
CA GLU A 871 -70.50 44.03 -45.32
C GLU A 871 -71.66 43.58 -46.22
N LEU A 872 -71.41 42.62 -47.13
CA LEU A 872 -72.41 42.10 -48.05
C LEU A 872 -73.56 41.38 -47.33
N ALA A 873 -73.28 40.63 -46.26
CA ALA A 873 -74.30 40.00 -45.43
C ALA A 873 -75.19 41.06 -44.71
N ALA A 874 -74.57 42.11 -44.17
CA ALA A 874 -75.29 43.23 -43.55
C ALA A 874 -76.13 44.04 -44.57
N GLU A 875 -75.69 44.13 -45.83
CA GLU A 875 -76.50 44.71 -46.91
C GLU A 875 -77.66 43.79 -47.33
N TYR A 876 -77.42 42.49 -47.44
CA TYR A 876 -78.45 41.49 -47.75
C TYR A 876 -79.58 41.50 -46.71
N HIS A 877 -79.25 41.50 -45.41
CA HIS A 877 -80.25 41.58 -44.34
C HIS A 877 -81.07 42.87 -44.39
N ARG A 878 -80.46 44.03 -44.65
CA ARG A 878 -81.20 45.31 -44.79
C ARG A 878 -82.16 45.35 -45.99
N LYS A 879 -81.89 44.59 -47.06
CA LYS A 879 -82.80 44.45 -48.21
C LYS A 879 -83.92 43.44 -47.95
N HIS A 880 -83.66 42.43 -47.12
CA HIS A 880 -84.59 41.33 -46.82
C HIS A 880 -85.38 41.48 -45.50
N GLU A 881 -85.16 42.58 -44.78
CA GLU A 881 -85.94 42.99 -43.61
C GLU A 881 -87.45 42.96 -43.89
N MET A 882 -88.24 42.44 -42.94
CA MET A 882 -89.69 42.42 -43.04
C MET A 882 -90.27 43.72 -42.48
N VAL A 883 -91.04 44.43 -43.30
CA VAL A 883 -91.71 45.69 -42.94
C VAL A 883 -93.20 45.59 -43.22
N GLU A 884 -94.04 46.15 -42.33
CA GLU A 884 -95.48 46.19 -42.53
C GLU A 884 -95.85 47.13 -43.69
N CYS A 885 -96.92 46.79 -44.43
CA CYS A 885 -97.44 47.63 -45.51
C CYS A 885 -98.07 48.92 -44.96
N PRO A 886 -97.54 50.12 -45.29
CA PRO A 886 -98.03 51.40 -44.75
C PRO A 886 -99.39 51.86 -45.32
N PHE A 887 -100.06 51.01 -46.12
CA PHE A 887 -101.47 51.19 -46.49
C PHE A 887 -102.43 50.45 -45.53
N GLY A 888 -101.95 50.01 -44.36
CA GLY A 888 -102.79 49.45 -43.29
C GLY A 888 -103.52 48.16 -43.68
N CYS A 889 -102.91 47.33 -44.53
CA CYS A 889 -103.50 46.05 -44.94
C CYS A 889 -103.11 44.87 -44.03
N GLY A 890 -102.31 45.09 -42.98
CA GLY A 890 -101.89 44.06 -42.01
C GLY A 890 -100.92 43.00 -42.55
N VAL A 891 -100.31 43.23 -43.72
CA VAL A 891 -99.37 42.28 -44.35
C VAL A 891 -97.93 42.76 -44.14
N TRP A 892 -97.10 41.88 -43.60
CA TRP A 892 -95.66 42.05 -43.45
C TRP A 892 -94.92 41.55 -44.69
N ILE A 893 -93.98 42.33 -45.20
CA ILE A 893 -93.41 42.15 -46.54
C ILE A 893 -91.92 42.47 -46.53
N VAL A 894 -91.15 41.61 -47.20
CA VAL A 894 -89.72 41.84 -47.49
C VAL A 894 -89.54 43.22 -48.12
N ARG A 895 -88.68 44.06 -47.55
CA ARG A 895 -88.53 45.50 -47.86
C ARG A 895 -88.35 45.78 -49.36
N GLN A 896 -87.59 44.93 -50.06
CA GLN A 896 -87.41 44.98 -51.52
C GLN A 896 -88.73 44.78 -52.33
N SER A 897 -89.66 43.96 -51.84
CA SER A 897 -90.93 43.63 -52.52
C SER A 897 -92.08 44.59 -52.19
N LEU A 898 -91.92 45.46 -51.20
CA LEU A 898 -92.95 46.38 -50.71
C LEU A 898 -93.54 47.27 -51.82
N ALA A 899 -92.71 47.72 -52.77
CA ALA A 899 -93.13 48.55 -53.89
C ALA A 899 -94.07 47.82 -54.87
N ARG A 900 -93.88 46.51 -55.10
CA ARG A 900 -94.76 45.70 -55.95
C ARG A 900 -96.11 45.49 -55.28
N HIS A 901 -96.09 45.10 -54.00
CA HIS A 901 -97.31 44.86 -53.25
C HIS A 901 -98.24 46.07 -53.22
N ARG A 902 -97.71 47.27 -52.95
CA ARG A 902 -98.50 48.53 -52.94
C ARG A 902 -99.30 48.76 -54.23
N LYS A 903 -98.78 48.32 -55.38
CA LYS A 903 -99.43 48.50 -56.69
C LYS A 903 -100.39 47.35 -57.05
N LEU A 904 -99.96 46.09 -56.89
CA LEU A 904 -100.64 44.94 -57.48
C LEU A 904 -101.35 44.06 -56.45
N ASP A 905 -100.74 43.85 -55.28
CA ASP A 905 -101.11 42.75 -54.38
C ASP A 905 -101.95 43.26 -53.17
N CYS A 906 -101.83 44.54 -52.82
CA CYS A 906 -102.46 45.12 -51.63
C CYS A 906 -104.00 45.10 -51.70
N SER A 907 -104.65 44.54 -50.68
CA SER A 907 -106.12 44.52 -50.52
C SER A 907 -106.70 45.90 -50.18
N CYS A 908 -105.88 46.80 -49.61
CA CYS A 908 -106.22 48.20 -49.35
C CYS A 908 -105.92 49.15 -50.53
N ARG A 909 -105.54 48.63 -51.72
CA ARG A 909 -105.39 49.48 -52.91
C ARG A 909 -106.76 49.96 -53.42
N PHE A 910 -106.80 51.16 -53.97
CA PHE A 910 -107.96 51.69 -54.69
C PHE A 910 -108.04 51.08 -56.09
N VAL A 911 -109.25 50.78 -56.55
CA VAL A 911 -109.57 50.27 -57.89
C VAL A 911 -110.84 50.93 -58.42
N MET A 912 -111.00 50.97 -59.74
CA MET A 912 -112.23 51.42 -60.40
C MET A 912 -113.26 50.28 -60.45
N CYS A 913 -114.55 50.62 -60.44
CA CYS A 913 -115.61 49.65 -60.62
C CYS A 913 -115.61 49.07 -62.06
N PRO A 914 -115.60 47.73 -62.23
CA PRO A 914 -115.56 47.10 -63.55
C PRO A 914 -116.91 47.12 -64.29
N ASN A 915 -118.01 47.46 -63.61
CA ASN A 915 -119.34 47.47 -64.23
C ASN A 915 -119.53 48.74 -65.07
N ALA A 916 -119.70 48.56 -66.38
CA ALA A 916 -119.93 49.64 -67.33
C ALA A 916 -121.11 50.54 -66.89
N GLY A 917 -120.86 51.85 -66.84
CA GLY A 917 -121.82 52.87 -66.41
C GLY A 917 -121.75 53.27 -64.93
N CYS A 918 -121.00 52.57 -64.06
CA CYS A 918 -120.93 52.93 -62.64
C CYS A 918 -119.84 53.97 -62.29
N GLY A 919 -118.64 53.87 -62.89
CA GLY A 919 -117.59 54.91 -62.83
C GLY A 919 -116.91 55.18 -61.48
N ARG A 920 -117.45 54.75 -60.34
CA ARG A 920 -116.88 55.00 -59.00
C ARG A 920 -115.60 54.19 -58.73
N SER A 921 -114.75 54.70 -57.83
CA SER A 921 -113.58 53.97 -57.29
C SER A 921 -113.82 53.51 -55.84
N TYR A 922 -113.28 52.34 -55.46
CA TYR A 922 -113.38 51.79 -54.11
C TYR A 922 -112.10 51.06 -53.68
N ILE A 923 -111.95 50.78 -52.38
CA ILE A 923 -110.85 49.98 -51.83
C ILE A 923 -111.11 48.50 -52.18
N LYS A 924 -110.16 47.79 -52.83
CA LYS A 924 -110.38 46.46 -53.43
C LYS A 924 -111.03 45.43 -52.50
N ARG A 925 -110.71 45.45 -51.19
CA ARG A 925 -111.35 44.56 -50.19
C ARG A 925 -112.87 44.74 -50.05
N SER A 926 -113.41 45.90 -50.40
CA SER A 926 -114.83 46.27 -50.30
C SER A 926 -115.64 46.00 -51.58
N GLU A 927 -115.04 45.37 -52.59
CA GLU A 927 -115.61 45.12 -53.92
C GLU A 927 -117.03 44.55 -53.91
N ARG A 928 -117.27 43.48 -53.14
CA ARG A 928 -118.60 42.84 -53.07
C ARG A 928 -119.66 43.80 -52.55
N TRP A 929 -119.34 44.53 -51.48
CA TRP A 929 -120.30 45.45 -50.86
C TRP A 929 -120.66 46.59 -51.81
N HIS A 930 -119.70 47.13 -52.56
CA HIS A 930 -119.96 48.10 -53.62
C HIS A 930 -120.87 47.53 -54.72
N VAL A 931 -120.61 46.33 -55.23
CA VAL A 931 -121.46 45.69 -56.27
C VAL A 931 -122.88 45.40 -55.77
N GLU A 932 -123.03 44.98 -54.52
CA GLU A 932 -124.32 44.61 -53.91
C GLU A 932 -125.17 45.83 -53.51
N HIS A 933 -124.56 46.97 -53.18
CA HIS A 933 -125.26 48.16 -52.67
C HIS A 933 -125.07 49.37 -53.60
N ASP A 934 -123.86 49.95 -53.62
CA ASP A 934 -123.50 51.24 -54.22
C ASP A 934 -123.31 51.27 -55.76
N CYS A 935 -123.45 50.14 -56.45
CA CYS A 935 -123.13 50.07 -57.87
C CYS A 935 -124.30 50.53 -58.76
N ASP A 936 -124.22 51.80 -59.21
CA ASP A 936 -125.18 52.47 -60.11
C ASP A 936 -125.25 51.88 -61.54
N ALA A 937 -124.71 50.68 -61.80
CA ALA A 937 -124.66 50.11 -63.13
C ALA A 937 -126.08 49.84 -63.68
N PRO A 938 -126.47 50.40 -64.86
CA PRO A 938 -127.86 50.38 -65.33
C PRO A 938 -128.51 48.99 -65.39
N ARG A 939 -127.72 47.96 -65.75
CA ARG A 939 -128.18 46.56 -65.79
C ARG A 939 -128.55 46.01 -64.41
N LEU A 940 -127.76 46.29 -63.37
CA LEU A 940 -128.03 45.80 -62.01
C LEU A 940 -129.23 46.53 -61.39
N LEU A 941 -129.42 47.81 -61.71
CA LEU A 941 -130.62 48.56 -61.33
C LEU A 941 -131.89 47.97 -61.98
N ALA A 942 -131.81 47.60 -63.27
CA ALA A 942 -132.91 46.94 -63.97
C ALA A 942 -133.22 45.53 -63.42
N GLU A 943 -132.21 44.72 -63.08
CA GLU A 943 -132.38 43.41 -62.46
C GLU A 943 -133.01 43.53 -61.05
N ARG A 944 -132.60 44.50 -60.22
CA ARG A 944 -133.22 44.79 -58.90
C ARG A 944 -134.70 45.16 -59.05
N GLU A 945 -135.05 46.01 -60.03
CA GLU A 945 -136.45 46.38 -60.31
C GLU A 945 -137.27 45.21 -60.87
N MET A 946 -136.67 44.32 -61.68
CA MET A 946 -137.31 43.10 -62.16
C MET A 946 -137.66 42.15 -60.99
N VAL A 947 -136.72 41.94 -60.05
CA VAL A 947 -136.96 41.12 -58.85
C VAL A 947 -138.05 41.73 -57.95
N ARG A 948 -138.12 43.07 -57.84
CA ARG A 948 -139.21 43.76 -57.13
C ARG A 948 -140.58 43.46 -57.77
N ARG A 949 -140.67 43.51 -59.11
CA ARG A 949 -141.88 43.17 -59.88
C ARG A 949 -142.21 41.67 -59.92
N ALA A 950 -141.25 40.79 -59.66
CA ALA A 950 -141.48 39.35 -59.53
C ALA A 950 -142.10 39.01 -58.17
N ARG A 951 -141.57 39.57 -57.07
CA ARG A 951 -142.12 39.36 -55.71
C ARG A 951 -143.57 39.80 -55.58
N LEU A 952 -143.96 40.89 -56.25
CA LEU A 952 -145.34 41.37 -56.29
C LEU A 952 -146.33 40.39 -56.96
N ARG A 953 -145.88 39.49 -57.84
CA ARG A 953 -146.76 38.49 -58.49
C ARG A 953 -146.94 37.20 -57.68
N GLN A 954 -146.06 36.91 -56.73
CA GLN A 954 -146.15 35.69 -55.91
C GLN A 954 -147.18 35.76 -54.77
N ALA A 955 -147.88 36.89 -54.61
CA ALA A 955 -148.85 37.12 -53.53
C ALA A 955 -150.30 36.70 -53.84
N ALA A 956 -150.60 36.23 -55.06
CA ALA A 956 -151.96 36.28 -55.63
C ALA A 956 -152.61 34.93 -56.03
N ALA A 957 -152.15 33.77 -55.52
CA ALA A 957 -152.77 32.47 -55.81
C ALA A 957 -152.73 31.49 -54.60
N PRO A 958 -153.78 30.66 -54.38
CA PRO A 958 -153.92 29.81 -53.19
C PRO A 958 -153.21 28.44 -53.27
N ARG A 959 -153.12 27.75 -52.13
CA ARG A 959 -152.40 26.47 -51.93
C ARG A 959 -153.33 25.30 -51.56
N PRO A 960 -152.96 24.05 -51.90
CA PRO A 960 -153.31 22.85 -51.13
C PRO A 960 -152.22 22.46 -50.10
N SER A 961 -152.55 21.50 -49.22
CA SER A 961 -151.72 20.94 -48.13
C SER A 961 -151.25 19.50 -48.49
N ALA A 962 -150.50 18.70 -47.70
CA ALA A 962 -150.04 18.85 -46.31
C ALA A 962 -148.72 18.06 -46.02
N THR A 963 -147.94 18.56 -45.05
CA THR A 963 -147.10 17.82 -44.05
C THR A 963 -146.46 16.46 -44.36
N ARG A 964 -145.11 16.42 -44.30
CA ARG A 964 -144.36 15.70 -43.22
C ARG A 964 -142.86 16.12 -43.18
N GLY A 965 -142.24 15.94 -42.02
CA GLY A 965 -140.83 16.22 -41.67
C GLY A 965 -140.67 16.06 -40.15
N PRO A 966 -139.65 16.65 -39.46
CA PRO A 966 -138.35 17.16 -39.93
C PRO A 966 -137.19 16.73 -38.97
N ARG A 967 -136.06 17.49 -38.96
CA ARG A 967 -134.96 17.55 -37.94
C ARG A 967 -133.77 16.57 -38.08
N ALA A 968 -132.53 16.92 -37.68
CA ALA A 968 -131.89 18.25 -37.51
C ALA A 968 -130.34 18.15 -37.34
N GLU A 969 -129.61 19.22 -37.67
CA GLU A 969 -128.29 19.60 -37.10
C GLU A 969 -128.48 20.18 -35.66
N PRO A 970 -127.47 20.60 -34.83
CA PRO A 970 -126.04 20.91 -35.07
C PRO A 970 -125.13 20.35 -33.93
N PRO A 971 -123.97 20.91 -33.49
CA PRO A 971 -123.13 22.02 -33.99
C PRO A 971 -121.60 21.76 -34.07
N ARG A 972 -120.88 22.76 -34.59
CA ARG A 972 -119.40 22.86 -34.60
C ARG A 972 -118.83 23.33 -33.25
N GLN A 973 -117.62 22.88 -32.90
CA GLN A 973 -116.66 23.68 -32.09
C GLN A 973 -115.26 23.69 -32.74
N ARG A 974 -114.28 24.39 -32.13
CA ARG A 974 -113.07 24.91 -32.80
C ARG A 974 -111.75 24.40 -32.16
N ARG A 975 -110.69 24.38 -32.99
CA ARG A 975 -109.26 24.75 -32.76
C ARG A 975 -108.68 24.75 -31.32
N PRO A 976 -107.43 24.32 -31.12
CA PRO A 976 -106.29 24.83 -31.90
C PRO A 976 -105.31 23.78 -32.48
N VAL A 977 -104.26 24.30 -33.12
CA VAL A 977 -103.20 23.64 -33.91
C VAL A 977 -101.92 24.46 -33.68
N THR A 978 -100.74 23.85 -33.90
CA THR A 978 -99.37 24.46 -33.89
C THR A 978 -98.88 24.99 -32.53
N THR A 979 -97.57 24.98 -32.21
CA THR A 979 -96.39 24.56 -33.00
C THR A 979 -95.33 23.95 -32.08
N ALA A 980 -94.52 23.03 -32.61
CA ALA A 980 -93.14 22.89 -32.17
C ALA A 980 -92.25 23.83 -33.00
N LEU A 981 -91.10 24.20 -32.44
CA LEU A 981 -89.89 24.63 -33.16
C LEU A 981 -88.72 23.84 -32.58
#